data_AF-A0A6F9WRB8-F1
#
_entry.id   AF-A0A6F9WRB8-F1
#
_cell.length_a   1.000
_cell.length_b   1.000
_cell.length_c   1.000
_cell.angle_alpha   90.00
_cell.angle_beta   90.00
_cell.angle_gamma   90.00
#
_symmetry.space_group_name_H-M   'P 1'
#
loop_
_entity.id
_entity.type
_entity.pdbx_description
1 polymer ?
#
loop_
_entity_poly.entity_id
_entity_poly.type
_entity_poly.pdbx_seq_one_letter_code
_entity_poly.pdbx_strand_id
1 'polypeptide(L)'
;MELRDRITSFLQLSNILVDPFTLLEEPIRYEVFSADRLERHARELAARQHVAVPSRKRCRILSRLHENERVLLASYHAMSASVGAGRPLTPAAEWLFDNFEVVARYLRHLRDHPPSGCYRTLPILSEGAFKAFPRIYQLMWTYVAHTDSRYEPETLSRFIDAYRNVRQLDSGELQATPISLLIVLIENLRRSAVRIVRAQLLRADADRLADHLQNAGPEKLRGIVDSPPQVAFMVRLIQRLRAQGGDQADAVEWLRQHLATHGTSPYELVQMEHGLQSLAHTTMLNIIASISLISALNPWLCPPVAQRNIREGKTGKIRQEEQPALLRFHAINHGYPAAHLLSNGRYAVTITADGSGSSRWRQFAVTRGHGNASGERCGSYIFLRDRRSGAPWSATPCPAGTDAGYQDSIFTEEGVRIAQKGHAISTVLEVVLSPVDDVELRRICLSNHGSTMRDIEITSYSELALVPLNAADSPNAPIRAEYRPEIRGLVAGRRPRSAGDSPVWAAHVVAGQGIAAGDIEYETDRTRFPGRRQGIRHLASVMEGSPLSNEDGLVLEPVFCLRVRVRVAPGADVTITFSTMAGASRNEVVMLAGKYADPAAFEHTSAIARTYARVMLDHLGMESGEAALARHLANRLVYASKRPVSGDPGFGDLQGDTLLRHGISEDNPIILMRIGEPGHQDMLRQLLRAHAYWRMKLLDVDLVILNETVTFQARALQNSLERAVAAHLALGSTLPQGGGRILVLQADLLSAAEINQLQHAAGVVLNAFDGSLADQITRIRRRELCISSRYASSGTASLPRESVGIIRKKTVKHAADILMAHHSP
;
A
#
# COMPACT_ATOMS: atom_id res chain seq x y z
N MET A 1 30.87 20.16 31.85
CA MET A 1 29.56 19.57 32.18
C MET A 1 29.65 18.10 31.80
N GLU A 2 29.74 17.23 32.80
CA GLU A 2 30.04 15.80 32.60
C GLU A 2 28.91 15.12 31.79
N LEU A 3 29.24 14.01 31.10
CA LEU A 3 28.28 13.19 30.34
C LEU A 3 26.98 12.92 31.13
N ARG A 4 27.16 12.70 32.43
CA ARG A 4 26.09 12.50 33.41
C ARG A 4 25.20 13.73 33.55
N ASP A 5 25.74 14.94 33.63
CA ASP A 5 24.96 16.17 33.79
C ASP A 5 24.10 16.51 32.57
N ARG A 6 24.53 16.15 31.35
CA ARG A 6 23.75 16.40 30.12
C ARG A 6 22.60 15.43 29.94
N ILE A 7 22.85 14.15 30.18
CA ILE A 7 21.80 13.13 30.21
C ILE A 7 20.84 13.46 31.37
N THR A 8 21.36 13.80 32.55
CA THR A 8 20.55 14.20 33.71
C THR A 8 19.79 15.50 33.44
N SER A 9 20.37 16.49 32.76
CA SER A 9 19.67 17.72 32.35
C SER A 9 18.57 17.43 31.32
N PHE A 10 18.79 16.54 30.35
CA PHE A 10 17.74 16.11 29.43
C PHE A 10 16.61 15.37 30.17
N LEU A 11 16.95 14.49 31.12
CA LEU A 11 15.99 13.76 31.96
C LEU A 11 15.26 14.69 32.97
N GLN A 12 15.91 15.77 33.43
CA GLN A 12 15.36 16.78 34.35
C GLN A 12 14.51 17.84 33.62
N LEU A 13 14.92 18.33 32.45
CA LEU A 13 14.13 19.23 31.58
C LEU A 13 12.85 18.54 31.09
N SER A 14 12.92 17.22 30.90
CA SER A 14 11.76 16.38 30.61
C SER A 14 11.01 15.92 31.88
N ASN A 15 11.30 16.49 33.06
CA ASN A 15 10.65 16.23 34.36
C ASN A 15 10.21 14.76 34.52
N ILE A 16 11.15 13.83 34.28
CA ILE A 16 10.97 12.39 34.46
C ILE A 16 10.98 12.16 35.97
N LEU A 17 9.85 12.47 36.61
CA LEU A 17 9.62 12.10 38.00
C LEU A 17 9.71 10.58 38.08
N VAL A 18 10.64 10.13 38.91
CA VAL A 18 10.91 8.74 39.27
C VAL A 18 9.60 8.03 39.64
N ASP A 19 9.00 7.35 38.67
CA ASP A 19 7.82 6.49 38.83
C ASP A 19 8.32 5.08 39.23
N PRO A 20 7.59 4.30 40.05
CA PRO A 20 8.04 3.00 40.57
C PRO A 20 8.25 1.88 39.52
N PHE A 21 8.22 2.22 38.22
CA PHE A 21 8.47 1.32 37.09
C PHE A 21 9.85 1.53 36.45
N THR A 22 10.84 1.98 37.22
CA THR A 22 12.25 2.02 36.81
C THR A 22 12.85 0.60 36.72
N LEU A 23 12.34 -0.19 35.78
CA LEU A 23 13.05 -1.25 35.09
C LEU A 23 13.23 -0.79 33.64
N LEU A 24 14.15 0.18 33.49
CA LEU A 24 14.67 0.76 32.25
C LEU A 24 13.62 1.32 31.26
N GLU A 25 14.01 2.37 30.55
CA GLU A 25 13.27 2.92 29.40
C GLU A 25 13.32 1.96 28.19
N GLU A 26 13.23 0.65 28.44
CA GLU A 26 13.20 -0.37 27.40
C GLU A 26 11.87 -0.33 26.63
N PRO A 27 11.90 -0.58 25.32
CA PRO A 27 10.72 -0.77 24.51
C PRO A 27 9.85 -1.88 25.10
N ILE A 28 8.53 -1.73 24.93
CA ILE A 28 7.54 -2.76 25.23
C ILE A 28 7.71 -3.86 24.18
N ARG A 29 8.66 -4.76 24.41
CA ARG A 29 9.00 -5.86 23.51
C ARG A 29 9.51 -7.05 24.29
N TYR A 30 8.90 -8.20 24.03
CA TYR A 30 9.28 -9.52 24.53
C TYR A 30 9.36 -10.49 23.34
N GLU A 31 9.55 -11.78 23.64
CA GLU A 31 9.50 -12.83 22.62
C GLU A 31 8.18 -12.75 21.83
N VAL A 32 8.27 -12.67 20.51
CA VAL A 32 7.11 -12.62 19.63
C VAL A 32 6.41 -13.97 19.63
N PHE A 33 5.10 -13.96 19.90
CA PHE A 33 4.30 -15.18 20.04
C PHE A 33 3.52 -15.48 18.75
N SER A 34 3.36 -16.77 18.44
CA SER A 34 2.37 -17.22 17.45
C SER A 34 0.95 -16.96 17.97
N ALA A 35 -0.05 -16.95 17.07
CA ALA A 35 -1.45 -16.73 17.44
C ALA A 35 -1.92 -17.69 18.56
N ASP A 36 -1.58 -18.98 18.46
CA ASP A 36 -1.99 -19.97 19.47
C ASP A 36 -1.30 -19.76 20.83
N ARG A 37 -0.04 -19.29 20.82
CA ARG A 37 0.69 -18.97 22.04
C ARG A 37 0.18 -17.67 22.67
N LEU A 38 -0.19 -16.67 21.86
CA LEU A 38 -0.86 -15.45 22.31
C LEU A 38 -2.19 -15.78 23.01
N GLU A 39 -3.02 -16.64 22.43
CA GLU A 39 -4.29 -17.05 23.06
C GLU A 39 -4.08 -17.77 24.40
N ARG A 40 -3.11 -18.68 24.48
CA ARG A 40 -2.78 -19.35 25.75
C ARG A 40 -2.34 -18.33 26.80
N HIS A 41 -1.49 -17.39 26.40
CA HIS A 41 -1.03 -16.33 27.27
C HIS A 41 -2.17 -15.39 27.71
N ALA A 42 -3.15 -15.13 26.84
CA ALA A 42 -4.35 -14.36 27.18
C ALA A 42 -5.17 -15.03 28.30
N ARG A 43 -5.35 -16.36 28.21
CA ARG A 43 -6.04 -17.17 29.23
C ARG A 43 -5.28 -17.14 30.58
N GLU A 44 -3.96 -17.27 30.54
CA GLU A 44 -3.10 -17.19 31.74
C GLU A 44 -3.17 -15.81 32.40
N LEU A 45 -3.14 -14.74 31.60
CA LEU A 45 -3.27 -13.37 32.10
C LEU A 45 -4.64 -13.14 32.74
N ALA A 46 -5.71 -13.63 32.13
CA ALA A 46 -7.08 -13.52 32.66
C ALA A 46 -7.23 -14.20 34.02
N ALA A 47 -6.57 -15.34 34.23
CA ALA A 47 -6.59 -16.08 35.49
C ALA A 47 -5.84 -15.35 36.63
N ARG A 48 -4.81 -14.56 36.31
CA ARG A 48 -3.93 -13.89 37.31
C ARG A 48 -4.38 -12.47 37.69
N GLN A 49 -5.17 -11.81 36.85
CA GLN A 49 -5.56 -10.41 37.08
C GLN A 49 -6.59 -10.28 38.21
N HIS A 50 -6.36 -9.35 39.14
CA HIS A 50 -7.31 -9.02 40.21
C HIS A 50 -7.80 -7.58 40.08
N VAL A 51 -9.12 -7.42 40.00
CA VAL A 51 -9.79 -6.17 39.63
C VAL A 51 -10.54 -5.59 40.82
N ALA A 52 -10.50 -4.28 41.00
CA ALA A 52 -11.22 -3.53 42.03
C ALA A 52 -12.20 -2.50 41.43
N VAL A 53 -13.12 -2.02 42.28
CA VAL A 53 -14.15 -1.03 41.91
C VAL A 53 -13.50 0.29 41.45
N PRO A 54 -14.03 0.95 40.40
CA PRO A 54 -13.47 2.19 39.86
C PRO A 54 -13.43 3.31 40.92
N SER A 55 -12.27 3.95 41.08
CA SER A 55 -12.12 5.14 41.93
C SER A 55 -11.95 6.40 41.07
N ARG A 56 -12.91 7.34 41.16
CA ARG A 56 -12.93 8.62 40.42
C ARG A 56 -11.65 9.47 40.53
N LYS A 57 -10.83 9.28 41.57
CA LYS A 57 -9.63 10.08 41.86
C LYS A 57 -8.29 9.48 41.37
N ARG A 58 -8.27 8.31 40.70
CA ARG A 58 -7.01 7.53 40.51
C ARG A 58 -6.64 7.09 39.07
N CYS A 59 -7.34 7.54 38.02
CA CYS A 59 -7.02 7.06 36.66
C CYS A 59 -5.75 7.73 36.10
N ARG A 60 -4.60 7.03 36.21
CA ARG A 60 -3.24 7.50 35.81
C ARG A 60 -2.99 7.54 34.29
N ILE A 61 -3.93 7.06 33.48
CA ILE A 61 -3.71 6.92 32.03
C ILE A 61 -3.66 8.26 31.29
N LEU A 62 -4.49 9.24 31.70
CA LEU A 62 -4.51 10.55 31.08
C LEU A 62 -3.25 11.36 31.43
N SER A 63 -2.79 11.30 32.69
CA SER A 63 -1.50 11.89 33.07
C SER A 63 -0.35 11.26 32.30
N ARG A 64 -0.40 9.94 32.08
CA ARG A 64 0.62 9.24 31.32
C ARG A 64 0.64 9.62 29.85
N LEU A 65 -0.53 9.79 29.23
CA LEU A 65 -0.63 10.21 27.83
C LEU A 65 -0.04 11.62 27.60
N HIS A 66 -0.32 12.57 28.50
CA HIS A 66 0.28 13.92 28.43
C HIS A 66 1.80 13.88 28.61
N GLU A 67 2.29 13.03 29.52
CA GLU A 67 3.72 12.82 29.68
C GLU A 67 4.34 12.26 28.39
N ASN A 68 3.65 11.32 27.73
CA ASN A 68 4.11 10.73 26.47
C ASN A 68 4.19 11.76 25.34
N GLU A 69 3.17 12.60 25.18
CA GLU A 69 3.18 13.70 24.23
C GLU A 69 4.37 14.64 24.47
N ARG A 70 4.57 15.05 25.73
CA ARG A 70 5.65 15.98 26.10
C ARG A 70 7.04 15.42 25.79
N VAL A 71 7.28 14.14 26.11
CA VAL A 71 8.59 13.50 25.88
C VAL A 71 8.84 13.28 24.39
N LEU A 72 7.81 12.93 23.61
CA LEU A 72 7.93 12.79 22.15
C LEU A 72 8.26 14.13 21.48
N LEU A 73 7.59 15.21 21.87
CA LEU A 73 7.88 16.57 21.40
C LEU A 73 9.31 17.01 21.79
N ALA A 74 9.73 16.76 23.03
CA ALA A 74 11.10 17.05 23.45
C ALA A 74 12.14 16.26 22.64
N SER A 75 11.85 15.00 22.31
CA SER A 75 12.70 14.15 21.48
C SER A 75 12.84 14.71 20.05
N TYR A 76 11.74 15.16 19.46
CA TYR A 76 11.74 15.83 18.16
C TYR A 76 12.57 17.11 18.16
N HIS A 77 12.38 17.98 19.16
CA HIS A 77 13.18 19.21 19.28
C HIS A 77 14.67 18.93 19.47
N ALA A 78 15.04 17.89 20.23
CA ALA A 78 16.45 17.49 20.40
C ALA A 78 17.09 17.01 19.08
N MET A 79 16.35 16.27 18.25
CA MET A 79 16.82 15.85 16.92
C MET A 79 16.91 17.04 15.96
N SER A 80 15.89 17.91 15.94
CA SER A 80 15.88 19.15 15.15
C SER A 80 17.09 20.04 15.46
N ALA A 81 17.42 20.22 16.75
CA ALA A 81 18.62 20.95 17.16
C ALA A 81 19.92 20.30 16.70
N SER A 82 19.97 18.97 16.60
CA SER A 82 21.15 18.24 16.10
C SER A 82 21.35 18.46 14.60
N VAL A 83 20.26 18.43 13.82
CA VAL A 83 20.26 18.74 12.37
C VAL A 83 20.66 20.20 12.14
N GLY A 84 20.09 21.15 12.89
CA GLY A 84 20.44 22.57 12.80
C GLY A 84 21.90 22.88 13.15
N ALA A 85 22.53 22.04 13.97
CA ALA A 85 23.96 22.12 14.29
C ALA A 85 24.87 21.38 13.28
N GLY A 86 24.32 20.90 12.16
CA GLY A 86 25.06 20.17 11.12
C GLY A 86 25.56 18.78 11.55
N ARG A 87 24.98 18.19 12.61
CA ARG A 87 25.39 16.86 13.09
C ARG A 87 24.56 15.77 12.42
N PRO A 88 25.18 14.70 11.88
CA PRO A 88 24.46 13.62 11.23
C PRO A 88 23.60 12.85 12.24
N LEU A 89 22.35 12.57 11.87
CA LEU A 89 21.46 11.69 12.61
C LEU A 89 21.84 10.22 12.36
N THR A 90 21.53 9.35 13.32
CA THR A 90 21.51 7.90 13.04
C THR A 90 20.31 7.57 12.14
N PRO A 91 20.34 6.47 11.35
CA PRO A 91 19.20 6.09 10.50
C PRO A 91 17.87 5.98 11.25
N ALA A 92 17.90 5.47 12.49
CA ALA A 92 16.70 5.39 13.33
C ALA A 92 16.20 6.78 13.80
N ALA A 93 17.11 7.73 14.05
CA ALA A 93 16.76 9.10 14.41
C ALA A 93 16.23 9.90 13.21
N GLU A 94 16.85 9.74 12.04
CA GLU A 94 16.41 10.35 10.78
C GLU A 94 15.00 9.87 10.43
N TRP A 95 14.76 8.57 10.47
CA TRP A 95 13.43 8.03 10.21
C TRP A 95 12.38 8.56 11.20
N LEU A 96 12.67 8.60 12.50
CA LEU A 96 11.73 9.14 13.50
C LEU A 96 11.46 10.63 13.28
N PHE A 97 12.48 11.39 12.87
CA PHE A 97 12.39 12.81 12.56
C PHE A 97 11.47 13.06 11.35
N ASP A 98 11.67 12.34 10.25
CA ASP A 98 10.88 12.47 9.02
C ASP A 98 9.41 12.07 9.22
N ASN A 99 9.16 11.10 10.10
CA ASN A 99 7.84 10.57 10.37
C ASN A 99 7.11 11.26 11.54
N PHE A 100 7.73 12.25 12.19
CA PHE A 100 7.19 12.86 13.40
C PHE A 100 5.85 13.58 13.17
N GLU A 101 5.62 14.14 11.98
CA GLU A 101 4.36 14.83 11.64
C GLU A 101 3.13 13.90 11.71
N VAL A 102 3.31 12.63 11.36
CA VAL A 102 2.26 11.61 11.47
C VAL A 102 1.88 11.42 12.94
N VAL A 103 2.88 11.31 13.81
CA VAL A 103 2.72 11.14 15.27
C VAL A 103 2.12 12.40 15.89
N ALA A 104 2.61 13.58 15.52
CA ALA A 104 2.14 14.87 16.02
C ALA A 104 0.66 15.13 15.66
N ARG A 105 0.20 14.65 14.51
CA ARG A 105 -1.22 14.69 14.14
C ARG A 105 -2.08 13.87 15.10
N TYR A 106 -1.64 12.66 15.47
CA TYR A 106 -2.38 11.80 16.41
C TYR A 106 -2.35 12.32 17.84
N LEU A 107 -1.21 12.82 18.30
CA LEU A 107 -1.08 13.42 19.64
C LEU A 107 -2.02 14.64 19.79
N ARG A 108 -2.07 15.52 18.77
CA ARG A 108 -3.02 16.63 18.73
C ARG A 108 -4.47 16.15 18.84
N HIS A 109 -4.84 15.10 18.09
CA HIS A 109 -6.20 14.59 18.14
C HIS A 109 -6.59 14.05 19.53
N LEU A 110 -5.74 13.22 20.13
CA LEU A 110 -5.98 12.67 21.47
C LEU A 110 -6.05 13.74 22.56
N ARG A 111 -5.33 14.85 22.38
CA ARG A 111 -5.39 16.02 23.26
C ARG A 111 -6.69 16.79 23.08
N ASP A 112 -7.14 16.98 21.85
CA ASP A 112 -8.37 17.73 21.53
C ASP A 112 -9.63 16.92 21.92
N HIS A 113 -9.55 15.59 21.94
CA HIS A 113 -10.65 14.68 22.30
C HIS A 113 -10.19 13.65 23.35
N PRO A 114 -9.90 14.09 24.59
CA PRO A 114 -9.36 13.20 25.61
C PRO A 114 -10.40 12.12 25.96
N PRO A 115 -9.98 10.86 26.16
CA PRO A 115 -10.88 9.76 26.50
C PRO A 115 -11.31 9.85 27.97
N SER A 116 -12.08 10.89 28.29
CA SER A 116 -12.32 11.35 29.66
C SER A 116 -13.63 10.84 30.25
N GLY A 117 -14.51 10.26 29.44
CA GLY A 117 -15.76 9.61 29.87
C GLY A 117 -15.62 8.11 30.16
N CYS A 118 -15.13 7.33 29.18
CA CYS A 118 -15.11 5.87 29.25
C CYS A 118 -14.14 5.32 30.31
N TYR A 119 -12.96 5.90 30.48
CA TYR A 119 -11.93 5.39 31.41
C TYR A 119 -12.22 5.63 32.90
N ARG A 120 -13.23 6.45 33.23
CA ARG A 120 -13.63 6.72 34.62
C ARG A 120 -14.47 5.59 35.23
N THR A 121 -15.12 4.80 34.38
CA THR A 121 -16.01 3.70 34.77
C THR A 121 -15.38 2.33 34.60
N LEU A 122 -14.19 2.24 33.97
CA LEU A 122 -13.55 0.95 33.70
C LEU A 122 -13.03 0.28 34.98
N PRO A 123 -13.08 -1.05 35.07
CA PRO A 123 -12.50 -1.80 36.16
C PRO A 123 -10.97 -1.61 36.22
N ILE A 124 -10.45 -1.31 37.41
CA ILE A 124 -9.01 -1.05 37.63
C ILE A 124 -8.32 -2.23 38.30
N LEU A 125 -7.04 -2.42 38.00
CA LEU A 125 -6.24 -3.45 38.62
C LEU A 125 -5.85 -3.06 40.05
N SER A 126 -5.98 -4.01 40.97
CA SER A 126 -5.76 -3.81 42.42
C SER A 126 -4.31 -4.06 42.86
N GLU A 127 -3.59 -4.90 42.12
CA GLU A 127 -2.28 -5.42 42.47
C GLU A 127 -1.32 -5.44 41.26
N GLY A 128 -0.03 -5.64 41.52
CA GLY A 128 1.00 -5.78 40.49
C GLY A 128 1.44 -4.47 39.81
N ALA A 129 2.19 -4.64 38.72
CA ALA A 129 2.82 -3.55 37.97
C ALA A 129 1.85 -2.61 37.23
N PHE A 130 0.56 -2.92 37.20
CA PHE A 130 -0.45 -2.08 36.56
C PHE A 130 -1.50 -1.60 37.58
N LYS A 131 -1.15 -1.58 38.88
CA LYS A 131 -2.03 -1.10 39.94
C LYS A 131 -2.58 0.29 39.61
N ALA A 132 -3.89 0.45 39.76
CA ALA A 132 -4.66 1.66 39.41
C ALA A 132 -4.76 2.01 37.91
N PHE A 133 -4.29 1.14 37.01
CA PHE A 133 -4.62 1.23 35.58
C PHE A 133 -5.86 0.38 35.25
N PRO A 134 -6.61 0.75 34.20
CA PRO A 134 -7.67 -0.08 33.66
C PRO A 134 -7.12 -1.45 33.27
N ARG A 135 -7.88 -2.51 33.53
CA ARG A 135 -7.52 -3.87 33.13
C ARG A 135 -7.23 -4.00 31.64
N ILE A 136 -8.06 -3.36 30.81
CA ILE A 136 -7.91 -3.36 29.35
C ILE A 136 -6.56 -2.76 28.90
N TYR A 137 -5.98 -1.84 29.66
CA TYR A 137 -4.67 -1.27 29.35
C TYR A 137 -3.54 -2.31 29.47
N GLN A 138 -3.54 -3.11 30.56
CA GLN A 138 -2.57 -4.19 30.71
C GLN A 138 -2.73 -5.26 29.63
N LEU A 139 -3.98 -5.54 29.22
CA LEU A 139 -4.25 -6.48 28.15
C LEU A 139 -3.63 -6.01 26.82
N MET A 140 -3.84 -4.73 26.46
CA MET A 140 -3.25 -4.14 25.26
C MET A 140 -1.72 -4.02 25.35
N TRP A 141 -1.19 -3.72 26.54
CA TRP A 141 0.26 -3.73 26.78
C TRP A 141 0.87 -5.11 26.50
N THR A 142 0.22 -6.16 26.99
CA THR A 142 0.67 -7.56 26.80
C THR A 142 0.61 -7.96 25.33
N TYR A 143 -0.45 -7.55 24.62
CA TYR A 143 -0.53 -7.75 23.17
C TYR A 143 0.65 -7.09 22.45
N VAL A 144 0.87 -5.79 22.67
CA VAL A 144 1.97 -5.02 22.02
C VAL A 144 3.35 -5.62 22.31
N ALA A 145 3.57 -6.07 23.55
CA ALA A 145 4.80 -6.71 23.98
C ALA A 145 5.15 -7.98 23.18
N HIS A 146 4.15 -8.78 22.83
CA HIS A 146 4.33 -10.09 22.19
C HIS A 146 4.01 -10.11 20.69
N THR A 147 3.66 -8.95 20.11
CA THR A 147 3.50 -8.77 18.65
C THR A 147 4.51 -7.82 18.04
N ASP A 148 5.50 -7.35 18.81
CA ASP A 148 6.41 -6.27 18.43
C ASP A 148 5.66 -5.04 17.88
N SER A 149 4.58 -4.66 18.60
CA SER A 149 3.68 -3.56 18.22
C SER A 149 2.94 -3.73 16.89
N ARG A 150 2.94 -4.91 16.26
CA ARG A 150 2.17 -5.18 15.05
C ARG A 150 0.68 -5.37 15.38
N TYR A 151 -0.17 -4.58 14.74
CA TYR A 151 -1.61 -4.70 14.83
C TYR A 151 -2.19 -5.46 13.64
N GLU A 152 -2.90 -6.55 13.95
CA GLU A 152 -3.68 -7.34 12.99
C GLU A 152 -5.08 -7.56 13.58
N PRO A 153 -6.16 -7.21 12.86
CA PRO A 153 -7.52 -7.32 13.38
C PRO A 153 -7.88 -8.75 13.83
N GLU A 154 -7.54 -9.76 13.04
CA GLU A 154 -7.88 -11.15 13.32
C GLU A 154 -7.13 -11.67 14.55
N THR A 155 -5.82 -11.37 14.64
CA THR A 155 -4.97 -11.79 15.76
C THR A 155 -5.40 -11.11 17.06
N LEU A 156 -5.75 -9.82 17.04
CA LEU A 156 -6.27 -9.13 18.22
C LEU A 156 -7.63 -9.70 18.66
N SER A 157 -8.54 -10.00 17.71
CA SER A 157 -9.84 -10.59 18.05
C SER A 157 -9.67 -11.94 18.75
N ARG A 158 -8.86 -12.84 18.19
CA ARG A 158 -8.55 -14.15 18.80
C ARG A 158 -7.96 -14.00 20.20
N PHE A 159 -7.06 -13.05 20.39
CA PHE A 159 -6.44 -12.76 21.69
C PHE A 159 -7.47 -12.28 22.73
N ILE A 160 -8.36 -11.36 22.36
CA ILE A 160 -9.42 -10.85 23.25
C ILE A 160 -10.44 -11.94 23.56
N ASP A 161 -10.85 -12.73 22.57
CA ASP A 161 -11.82 -13.81 22.76
C ASP A 161 -11.25 -14.91 23.67
N ALA A 162 -9.97 -15.26 23.50
CA ALA A 162 -9.29 -16.19 24.40
C ALA A 162 -9.26 -15.67 25.86
N TYR A 163 -9.05 -14.36 26.06
CA TYR A 163 -9.15 -13.74 27.38
C TYR A 163 -10.58 -13.83 27.95
N ARG A 164 -11.59 -13.45 27.16
CA ARG A 164 -13.02 -13.43 27.57
C ARG A 164 -13.55 -14.79 28.00
N ASN A 165 -13.03 -15.87 27.41
CA ASN A 165 -13.37 -17.24 27.77
C ASN A 165 -13.05 -17.59 29.24
N VAL A 166 -12.07 -16.92 29.84
CA VAL A 166 -11.71 -17.11 31.25
C VAL A 166 -12.38 -16.06 32.12
N ARG A 167 -12.37 -14.79 31.69
CA ARG A 167 -12.94 -13.68 32.45
C ARG A 167 -13.62 -12.67 31.54
N GLN A 168 -14.92 -12.48 31.75
CA GLN A 168 -15.70 -11.56 30.92
C GLN A 168 -15.17 -10.12 30.98
N LEU A 169 -15.18 -9.47 29.82
CA LEU A 169 -14.90 -8.04 29.64
C LEU A 169 -16.24 -7.32 29.50
N ASP A 170 -16.39 -6.17 30.16
CA ASP A 170 -17.59 -5.36 30.01
C ASP A 170 -17.61 -4.64 28.64
N SER A 171 -18.79 -4.16 28.23
CA SER A 171 -18.94 -3.46 26.94
C SER A 171 -18.12 -2.17 26.88
N GLY A 172 -17.86 -1.53 28.03
CA GLY A 172 -17.02 -0.33 28.12
C GLY A 172 -15.53 -0.64 27.91
N GLU A 173 -15.04 -1.77 28.40
CA GLU A 173 -13.69 -2.27 28.19
C GLU A 173 -13.46 -2.65 26.72
N LEU A 174 -14.43 -3.31 26.10
CA LEU A 174 -14.36 -3.61 24.67
C LEU A 174 -14.35 -2.33 23.82
N GLN A 175 -15.22 -1.35 24.14
CA GLN A 175 -15.21 -0.05 23.48
C GLN A 175 -13.92 0.75 23.73
N ALA A 176 -13.27 0.57 24.87
CA ALA A 176 -12.00 1.22 25.20
C ALA A 176 -10.77 0.56 24.54
N THR A 177 -10.93 -0.62 23.93
CA THR A 177 -9.83 -1.41 23.37
C THR A 177 -8.98 -0.64 22.35
N PRO A 178 -9.56 0.01 21.32
CA PRO A 178 -8.74 0.68 20.30
C PRO A 178 -7.98 1.89 20.86
N ILE A 179 -8.60 2.64 21.79
CA ILE A 179 -7.94 3.75 22.49
C ILE A 179 -6.81 3.24 23.38
N SER A 180 -7.06 2.17 24.14
CA SER A 180 -6.04 1.57 25.02
C SER A 180 -4.84 1.09 24.22
N LEU A 181 -5.09 0.46 23.07
CA LEU A 181 -4.04 0.02 22.17
C LEU A 181 -3.23 1.19 21.61
N LEU A 182 -3.89 2.26 21.15
CA LEU A 182 -3.22 3.48 20.69
C LEU A 182 -2.34 4.10 21.77
N ILE A 183 -2.83 4.22 23.02
CA ILE A 183 -2.06 4.79 24.13
C ILE A 183 -0.81 3.93 24.41
N VAL A 184 -0.93 2.60 24.37
CA VAL A 184 0.22 1.68 24.56
C VAL A 184 1.22 1.79 23.41
N LEU A 185 0.76 1.92 22.17
CA LEU A 185 1.62 2.12 21.00
C LEU A 185 2.40 3.45 21.10
N ILE A 186 1.74 4.53 21.51
CA ILE A 186 2.37 5.83 21.76
C ILE A 186 3.37 5.75 22.93
N GLU A 187 3.04 5.00 23.99
CA GLU A 187 3.98 4.73 25.08
C GLU A 187 5.23 4.00 24.57
N ASN A 188 5.07 3.01 23.70
CA ASN A 188 6.21 2.30 23.13
C ASN A 188 7.04 3.19 22.19
N LEU A 189 6.38 4.04 21.40
CA LEU A 189 7.05 5.01 20.55
C LEU A 189 7.87 5.99 21.38
N ARG A 190 7.33 6.49 22.49
CA ARG A 190 8.06 7.34 23.44
C ARG A 190 9.30 6.64 23.96
N ARG A 191 9.20 5.40 24.42
CA ARG A 191 10.34 4.60 24.92
C ARG A 191 11.44 4.47 23.86
N SER A 192 11.05 4.14 22.63
CA SER A 192 11.98 4.05 21.50
C SER A 192 12.62 5.39 21.16
N ALA A 193 11.84 6.48 21.13
CA ALA A 193 12.33 7.83 20.86
C ALA A 193 13.37 8.28 21.91
N VAL A 194 13.11 8.04 23.19
CA VAL A 194 14.08 8.36 24.26
C VAL A 194 15.39 7.60 24.05
N ARG A 195 15.33 6.31 23.71
CA ARG A 195 16.55 5.51 23.44
C ARG A 195 17.33 6.04 22.24
N ILE A 196 16.65 6.40 21.17
CA ILE A 196 17.27 6.95 19.96
C ILE A 196 17.96 8.28 20.27
N VAL A 197 17.27 9.18 20.97
CA VAL A 197 17.85 10.47 21.38
C VAL A 197 19.02 10.27 22.33
N ARG A 198 18.92 9.34 23.30
CA ARG A 198 20.01 9.00 24.19
C ARG A 198 21.23 8.46 23.44
N ALA A 199 21.04 7.55 22.48
CA ALA A 199 22.10 7.05 21.62
C ALA A 199 22.75 8.20 20.81
N GLN A 200 21.95 9.13 20.29
CA GLN A 200 22.44 10.30 19.57
C GLN A 200 23.28 11.25 20.47
N LEU A 201 22.85 11.48 21.70
CA LEU A 201 23.59 12.28 22.68
C LEU A 201 24.93 11.63 23.03
N LEU A 202 24.93 10.31 23.29
CA LEU A 202 26.15 9.54 23.56
C LEU A 202 27.15 9.61 22.41
N ARG A 203 26.68 9.51 21.16
CA ARG A 203 27.54 9.67 19.98
C ARG A 203 28.14 11.07 19.90
N ALA A 204 27.35 12.10 20.21
CA ALA A 204 27.84 13.47 20.24
C ALA A 204 28.85 13.73 21.38
N ASP A 205 28.73 13.01 22.51
CA ASP A 205 29.73 13.05 23.58
C ASP A 205 31.02 12.30 23.20
N ALA A 206 30.90 11.16 22.51
CA ALA A 206 32.05 10.44 21.97
C ALA A 206 32.83 11.30 20.96
N ASP A 207 32.12 12.05 20.10
CA ASP A 207 32.74 13.00 19.17
C ASP A 207 33.54 14.08 19.92
N ARG A 208 32.94 14.69 20.97
CA ARG A 208 33.62 15.70 21.80
C ARG A 208 34.85 15.14 22.51
N LEU A 209 34.76 13.92 23.02
CA LEU A 209 35.89 13.28 23.70
C LEU A 209 37.03 13.01 22.70
N ALA A 210 36.72 12.52 21.51
CA ALA A 210 37.71 12.33 20.45
C ALA A 210 38.38 13.66 20.03
N ASP A 211 37.63 14.76 19.97
CA ASP A 211 38.19 16.10 19.69
C ASP A 211 39.10 16.59 20.83
N HIS A 212 38.76 16.25 22.09
CA HIS A 212 39.58 16.61 23.24
C HIS A 212 40.88 15.78 23.31
N LEU A 213 40.83 14.49 22.97
CA LEU A 213 41.98 13.58 22.92
C LEU A 213 42.94 13.90 21.76
N GLN A 214 42.47 14.58 20.72
CA GLN A 214 43.38 15.14 19.72
C GLN A 214 44.36 16.16 20.31
N ASN A 215 43.97 16.81 21.41
CA ASN A 215 44.76 17.83 22.10
C ASN A 215 45.37 17.34 23.44
N ALA A 216 45.15 16.07 23.82
CA ALA A 216 45.60 15.52 25.11
C ALA A 216 45.86 14.00 25.01
N GLY A 217 46.92 13.49 25.65
CA GLY A 217 47.32 12.07 25.53
C GLY A 217 46.32 11.04 26.09
N PRO A 218 46.55 9.73 25.80
CA PRO A 218 45.64 8.62 26.12
C PRO A 218 45.39 8.41 27.62
N GLU A 219 46.21 8.99 28.50
CA GLU A 219 46.06 8.90 29.96
C GLU A 219 44.73 9.48 30.46
N LYS A 220 44.13 10.44 29.74
CA LYS A 220 42.80 10.99 30.07
C LYS A 220 41.63 10.05 29.80
N LEU A 221 41.84 8.93 29.09
CA LEU A 221 40.81 7.89 28.94
C LEU A 221 40.56 7.15 30.25
N ARG A 222 41.59 7.05 31.11
CA ARG A 222 41.51 6.42 32.44
C ARG A 222 40.69 7.34 33.35
N GLY A 223 39.60 6.84 33.93
CA GLY A 223 38.65 7.65 34.73
C GLY A 223 37.33 8.01 34.03
N ILE A 224 37.32 8.19 32.70
CA ILE A 224 36.11 8.53 31.93
C ILE A 224 35.35 7.28 31.49
N VAL A 225 36.08 6.19 31.23
CA VAL A 225 35.55 4.92 30.67
C VAL A 225 35.27 3.88 31.78
N ASP A 226 35.44 4.21 33.07
CA ASP A 226 35.34 3.27 34.21
C ASP A 226 33.89 2.85 34.58
N SER A 227 32.90 3.16 33.75
CA SER A 227 31.50 2.70 33.88
C SER A 227 31.17 1.75 32.73
N PRO A 228 30.25 0.77 32.91
CA PRO A 228 29.98 -0.24 31.89
C PRO A 228 29.70 0.43 30.53
N PRO A 229 30.44 0.03 29.48
CA PRO A 229 30.49 0.77 28.23
C PRO A 229 29.11 0.85 27.56
N GLN A 230 28.58 2.07 27.40
CA GLN A 230 27.37 2.26 26.60
C GLN A 230 27.72 2.09 25.11
N VAL A 231 27.07 1.13 24.44
CA VAL A 231 27.43 0.66 23.10
C VAL A 231 27.58 1.80 22.08
N ALA A 232 26.58 2.67 21.97
CA ALA A 232 26.59 3.80 21.03
C ALA A 232 27.76 4.76 21.23
N PHE A 233 28.18 4.98 22.49
CA PHE A 233 29.32 5.83 22.84
C PHE A 233 30.64 5.17 22.38
N MET A 234 30.85 3.90 22.77
CA MET A 234 32.10 3.19 22.46
C MET A 234 32.29 2.97 20.96
N VAL A 235 31.23 2.57 20.24
CA VAL A 235 31.27 2.38 18.79
C VAL A 235 31.66 3.68 18.10
N ARG A 236 31.08 4.80 18.51
CA ARG A 236 31.38 6.11 17.90
C ARG A 236 32.79 6.60 18.26
N LEU A 237 33.22 6.41 19.51
CA LEU A 237 34.56 6.80 19.95
C LEU A 237 35.64 6.04 19.17
N ILE A 238 35.49 4.72 19.03
CA ILE A 238 36.42 3.88 18.26
C ILE A 238 36.43 4.29 16.78
N GLN A 239 35.26 4.57 16.18
CA GLN A 239 35.16 5.05 14.81
C GLN A 239 35.90 6.38 14.61
N ARG A 240 35.72 7.35 15.53
CA ARG A 240 36.39 8.66 15.47
C ARG A 240 37.90 8.57 15.63
N LEU A 241 38.37 7.83 16.64
CA LEU A 241 39.81 7.68 16.90
C LEU A 241 40.52 6.97 15.73
N ARG A 242 39.89 5.96 15.11
CA ARG A 242 40.43 5.33 13.89
C ARG A 242 40.48 6.27 12.70
N ALA A 243 39.48 7.14 12.54
CA ALA A 243 39.45 8.12 11.45
C ALA A 243 40.51 9.21 11.59
N GLN A 244 41.03 9.46 12.80
CA GLN A 244 42.07 10.45 13.06
C GLN A 244 43.51 9.96 12.76
N GLY A 245 43.74 8.66 12.57
CA GLY A 245 45.03 8.12 12.10
C GLY A 245 46.07 7.79 13.19
N GLY A 246 47.36 7.76 12.81
CA GLY A 246 48.47 7.13 13.56
C GLY A 246 48.78 7.70 14.96
N ASP A 247 48.46 8.96 15.23
CA ASP A 247 48.70 9.61 16.54
C ASP A 247 47.81 9.07 17.69
N GLN A 248 46.78 8.29 17.37
CA GLN A 248 45.82 7.75 18.35
C GLN A 248 45.86 6.21 18.46
N ALA A 249 46.89 5.56 17.92
CA ALA A 249 47.04 4.10 17.94
C ALA A 249 47.02 3.53 19.38
N ASP A 250 47.71 4.19 20.30
CA ASP A 250 47.80 3.79 21.71
C ASP A 250 46.44 3.89 22.42
N ALA A 251 45.64 4.92 22.10
CA ALA A 251 44.29 5.10 22.62
C ALA A 251 43.33 3.99 22.15
N VAL A 252 43.42 3.61 20.87
CA VAL A 252 42.59 2.54 20.28
C VAL A 252 42.98 1.18 20.87
N GLU A 253 44.27 0.90 21.04
CA GLU A 253 44.74 -0.36 21.61
C GLU A 253 44.41 -0.47 23.11
N TRP A 254 44.53 0.63 23.86
CA TRP A 254 44.06 0.67 25.25
C TRP A 254 42.56 0.39 25.36
N LEU A 255 41.71 0.99 24.50
CA LEU A 255 40.27 0.71 24.47
C LEU A 255 39.97 -0.75 24.12
N ARG A 256 40.75 -1.37 23.23
CA ARG A 256 40.61 -2.81 22.91
C ARG A 256 40.93 -3.68 24.12
N GLN A 257 42.01 -3.40 24.83
CA GLN A 257 42.39 -4.13 26.04
C GLN A 257 41.33 -3.94 27.14
N HIS A 258 40.82 -2.72 27.32
CA HIS A 258 39.77 -2.43 28.28
C HIS A 258 38.46 -3.19 27.96
N LEU A 259 38.04 -3.23 26.70
CA LEU A 259 36.87 -4.03 26.28
C LEU A 259 37.09 -5.53 26.48
N ALA A 260 38.30 -6.02 26.22
CA ALA A 260 38.66 -7.43 26.45
C ALA A 260 38.56 -7.81 27.94
N THR A 261 38.92 -6.91 28.87
CA THR A 261 38.72 -7.16 30.31
C THR A 261 37.25 -7.27 30.71
N HIS A 262 36.33 -6.72 29.89
CA HIS A 262 34.88 -6.81 30.07
C HIS A 262 34.24 -7.90 29.19
N GLY A 263 35.04 -8.76 28.54
CA GLY A 263 34.55 -9.88 27.74
C GLY A 263 33.87 -9.48 26.42
N THR A 264 34.19 -8.31 25.85
CA THR A 264 33.64 -7.85 24.57
C THR A 264 34.73 -7.37 23.61
N SER A 265 34.44 -7.37 22.30
CA SER A 265 35.32 -6.84 21.26
C SER A 265 34.71 -5.62 20.54
N PRO A 266 35.53 -4.76 19.90
CA PRO A 266 35.01 -3.67 19.07
C PRO A 266 34.08 -4.15 17.94
N TYR A 267 34.33 -5.33 17.38
CA TYR A 267 33.50 -5.89 16.32
C TYR A 267 32.11 -6.28 16.85
N GLU A 268 32.05 -6.96 17.99
CA GLU A 268 30.78 -7.34 18.64
C GLU A 268 29.97 -6.11 19.05
N LEU A 269 30.60 -5.04 19.54
CA LEU A 269 29.91 -3.79 19.86
C LEU A 269 29.29 -3.13 18.61
N VAL A 270 29.99 -3.15 17.47
CA VAL A 270 29.45 -2.61 16.20
C VAL A 270 28.24 -3.43 15.73
N GLN A 271 28.31 -4.76 15.83
CA GLN A 271 27.20 -5.66 15.51
C GLN A 271 26.00 -5.43 16.44
N MET A 272 26.27 -5.29 17.73
CA MET A 272 25.25 -5.01 18.74
C MET A 272 24.55 -3.67 18.50
N GLU A 273 25.29 -2.60 18.16
CA GLU A 273 24.71 -1.30 17.79
C GLU A 273 23.83 -1.40 16.54
N HIS A 274 24.29 -2.07 15.48
CA HIS A 274 23.49 -2.28 14.26
C HIS A 274 22.22 -3.09 14.53
N GLY A 275 22.33 -4.15 15.34
CA GLY A 275 21.18 -4.94 15.77
C GLY A 275 20.17 -4.11 16.55
N LEU A 276 20.64 -3.29 17.50
CA LEU A 276 19.78 -2.38 18.28
C LEU A 276 19.07 -1.35 17.40
N GLN A 277 19.76 -0.76 16.42
CA GLN A 277 19.16 0.19 15.47
C GLN A 277 18.13 -0.49 14.56
N SER A 278 18.44 -1.67 14.03
CA SER A 278 17.54 -2.44 13.16
C SER A 278 16.25 -2.84 13.89
N LEU A 279 16.41 -3.29 15.13
CA LEU A 279 15.29 -3.64 16.00
C LEU A 279 14.44 -2.42 16.36
N ALA A 280 15.06 -1.30 16.72
CA ALA A 280 14.32 -0.06 17.00
C ALA A 280 13.56 0.44 15.77
N HIS A 281 14.18 0.38 14.59
CA HIS A 281 13.55 0.76 13.33
C HIS A 281 12.33 -0.11 13.02
N THR A 282 12.45 -1.43 13.16
CA THR A 282 11.35 -2.38 12.92
C THR A 282 10.17 -2.14 13.88
N THR A 283 10.45 -2.00 15.18
CA THR A 283 9.40 -1.72 16.18
C THR A 283 8.70 -0.39 15.88
N MET A 284 9.45 0.66 15.50
CA MET A 284 8.85 1.96 15.15
C MET A 284 7.97 1.90 13.89
N LEU A 285 8.41 1.18 12.85
CA LEU A 285 7.60 0.93 11.65
C LEU A 285 6.28 0.26 12.02
N ASN A 286 6.34 -0.81 12.82
CA ASN A 286 5.16 -1.53 13.29
C ASN A 286 4.23 -0.62 14.09
N ILE A 287 4.78 0.27 14.94
CA ILE A 287 3.98 1.23 15.70
C ILE A 287 3.25 2.21 14.78
N ILE A 288 3.94 2.86 13.83
CA ILE A 288 3.31 3.86 12.95
C ILE A 288 2.27 3.23 12.03
N ALA A 289 2.58 2.06 11.46
CA ALA A 289 1.63 1.30 10.66
C ALA A 289 0.38 0.94 11.48
N SER A 290 0.57 0.45 12.71
CA SER A 290 -0.52 0.08 13.62
C SER A 290 -1.35 1.27 14.07
N ILE A 291 -0.74 2.39 14.46
CA ILE A 291 -1.46 3.62 14.81
C ILE A 291 -2.31 4.09 13.63
N SER A 292 -1.75 4.07 12.42
CA SER A 292 -2.46 4.50 11.21
C SER A 292 -3.63 3.57 10.87
N LEU A 293 -3.44 2.26 11.01
CA LEU A 293 -4.48 1.27 10.74
C LEU A 293 -5.60 1.32 11.80
N ILE A 294 -5.28 1.44 13.09
CA ILE A 294 -6.28 1.58 14.17
C ILE A 294 -7.08 2.88 14.01
N SER A 295 -6.41 3.98 13.69
CA SER A 295 -7.07 5.29 13.48
C SER A 295 -7.98 5.26 12.26
N ALA A 296 -7.55 4.59 11.18
CA ALA A 296 -8.37 4.35 10.00
C ALA A 296 -9.64 3.54 10.33
N LEU A 297 -9.53 2.47 11.12
CA LEU A 297 -10.64 1.60 11.48
C LEU A 297 -11.64 2.21 12.46
N ASN A 298 -11.24 3.26 13.19
CA ASN A 298 -12.07 3.85 14.25
C ASN A 298 -12.17 5.38 14.04
N PRO A 299 -12.97 5.85 13.06
CA PRO A 299 -13.04 7.28 12.71
C PRO A 299 -13.55 8.18 13.83
N TRP A 300 -14.32 7.66 14.80
CA TRP A 300 -14.71 8.43 15.99
C TRP A 300 -13.54 8.72 16.93
N LEU A 301 -12.41 8.03 16.77
CA LEU A 301 -11.13 8.30 17.44
C LEU A 301 -10.23 9.26 16.67
N CYS A 302 -10.63 9.66 15.46
CA CYS A 302 -9.97 10.62 14.56
C CYS A 302 -10.94 10.99 13.41
N PRO A 303 -11.97 11.84 13.60
CA PRO A 303 -12.83 12.22 12.50
C PRO A 303 -12.03 12.98 11.45
N PRO A 304 -12.29 12.78 10.14
CA PRO A 304 -11.69 13.61 9.11
C PRO A 304 -12.03 15.07 9.41
N VAL A 305 -11.01 15.93 9.48
CA VAL A 305 -11.22 17.37 9.66
C VAL A 305 -12.10 17.83 8.49
N ALA A 306 -13.34 18.20 8.80
CA ALA A 306 -14.19 18.93 7.87
C ALA A 306 -13.37 20.13 7.39
N GLN A 307 -13.21 20.26 6.07
CA GLN A 307 -12.65 21.45 5.44
C GLN A 307 -13.53 22.65 5.81
N ARG A 308 -13.32 23.25 6.98
CA ARG A 308 -13.70 24.63 7.25
C ARG A 308 -12.76 25.52 6.45
N ASN A 309 -12.96 25.56 5.14
CA ASN A 309 -12.38 26.53 4.23
C ASN A 309 -13.35 26.76 3.06
N ILE A 310 -14.63 27.03 3.36
CA ILE A 310 -15.52 27.74 2.45
C ILE A 310 -16.35 28.71 3.30
N ARG A 311 -15.74 29.85 3.62
CA ARG A 311 -16.36 31.16 3.94
C ARG A 311 -15.33 31.97 4.71
N GLU A 312 -14.39 32.56 3.98
CA GLU A 312 -13.94 33.94 4.19
C GLU A 312 -12.92 34.27 3.09
N GLY A 313 -13.33 35.15 2.19
CA GLY A 313 -12.48 35.62 1.10
C GLY A 313 -11.36 36.49 1.67
N LYS A 314 -10.14 35.97 1.71
CA LYS A 314 -8.92 36.77 1.66
C LYS A 314 -7.88 36.08 0.78
N THR A 315 -7.57 36.73 -0.32
CA THR A 315 -6.51 36.41 -1.28
C THR A 315 -5.14 36.56 -0.61
N GLY A 316 -4.61 35.47 -0.08
CA GLY A 316 -3.19 35.34 0.30
C GLY A 316 -2.50 34.37 -0.65
N LYS A 317 -1.41 34.80 -1.29
CA LYS A 317 -0.57 33.96 -2.17
C LYS A 317 -0.10 32.72 -1.41
N ILE A 318 -0.66 31.56 -1.77
CA ILE A 318 -0.21 30.25 -1.32
C ILE A 318 1.05 29.90 -2.13
N ARG A 319 2.17 29.66 -1.43
CA ARG A 319 3.31 28.94 -2.00
C ARG A 319 2.80 27.58 -2.47
N GLN A 320 2.96 27.28 -3.76
CA GLN A 320 2.64 26.00 -4.36
C GLN A 320 3.36 24.89 -3.58
N GLU A 321 2.65 24.20 -2.70
CA GLU A 321 3.03 22.85 -2.31
C GLU A 321 2.95 21.99 -3.58
N GLU A 322 4.06 21.35 -3.94
CA GLU A 322 4.12 20.42 -5.07
C GLU A 322 3.08 19.32 -4.85
N GLN A 323 2.04 19.35 -5.68
CA GLN A 323 1.10 18.25 -5.80
C GLN A 323 1.88 17.02 -6.30
N PRO A 324 1.76 15.85 -5.66
CA PRO A 324 2.41 14.64 -6.16
C PRO A 324 1.95 14.41 -7.60
N ALA A 325 2.89 14.08 -8.49
CA ALA A 325 2.71 14.04 -9.94
C ALA A 325 1.48 13.21 -10.35
N LEU A 326 0.34 13.88 -10.56
CA LEU A 326 -0.87 13.30 -11.11
C LEU A 326 -0.60 12.94 -12.58
N LEU A 327 -0.47 11.65 -12.87
CA LEU A 327 -0.47 11.17 -14.25
C LEU A 327 -1.90 11.25 -14.79
N ARG A 328 -2.21 12.36 -15.45
CA ARG A 328 -3.39 12.48 -16.31
C ARG A 328 -3.13 11.74 -17.61
N PHE A 329 -3.94 10.73 -17.89
CA PHE A 329 -3.90 10.05 -19.17
C PHE A 329 -5.06 10.55 -20.01
N HIS A 330 -4.73 11.15 -21.16
CA HIS A 330 -5.70 11.36 -22.21
C HIS A 330 -5.80 10.06 -23.02
N ALA A 331 -7.00 9.50 -23.09
CA ALA A 331 -7.27 8.37 -23.95
C ALA A 331 -6.87 8.72 -25.40
N ILE A 332 -6.26 7.74 -26.08
CA ILE A 332 -6.04 7.62 -27.54
C ILE A 332 -4.56 7.58 -27.99
N ASN A 333 -3.54 7.92 -27.18
CA ASN A 333 -2.15 7.96 -27.68
C ASN A 333 -1.20 6.85 -27.20
N HIS A 334 -1.65 5.65 -26.85
CA HIS A 334 -0.75 4.52 -26.57
C HIS A 334 -1.11 3.31 -27.43
N GLY A 335 -0.10 2.59 -27.94
CA GLY A 335 -0.30 1.37 -28.76
C GLY A 335 -0.91 0.18 -27.99
N TYR A 336 -1.17 0.35 -26.69
CA TYR A 336 -1.82 -0.58 -25.77
C TYR A 336 -2.58 0.23 -24.69
N PRO A 337 -3.60 -0.35 -24.01
CA PRO A 337 -4.38 0.37 -23.00
C PRO A 337 -3.51 0.93 -21.86
N ALA A 338 -3.86 2.13 -21.38
CA ALA A 338 -3.27 2.68 -20.16
C ALA A 338 -4.01 2.08 -18.94
N ALA A 339 -3.37 1.20 -18.19
CA ALA A 339 -3.95 0.53 -17.03
C ALA A 339 -3.34 0.90 -15.69
N HIS A 340 -4.13 0.69 -14.66
CA HIS A 340 -3.79 0.90 -13.27
C HIS A 340 -4.11 -0.34 -12.43
N LEU A 341 -3.28 -0.61 -11.43
CA LEU A 341 -3.41 -1.75 -10.53
C LEU A 341 -3.66 -1.22 -9.11
N LEU A 342 -4.80 -1.57 -8.54
CA LEU A 342 -5.17 -1.32 -7.15
C LEU A 342 -5.13 -2.64 -6.37
N SER A 343 -4.66 -2.62 -5.13
CA SER A 343 -4.56 -3.82 -4.30
C SER A 343 -4.44 -3.48 -2.82
N ASN A 344 -5.03 -4.33 -1.96
CA ASN A 344 -4.79 -4.36 -0.51
C ASN A 344 -3.87 -5.53 -0.10
N GLY A 345 -3.23 -6.18 -1.07
CA GLY A 345 -2.39 -7.37 -0.88
C GLY A 345 -3.17 -8.69 -0.89
N ARG A 346 -4.50 -8.67 -0.93
CA ARG A 346 -5.35 -9.88 -1.05
C ARG A 346 -6.37 -9.77 -2.16
N TYR A 347 -7.02 -8.63 -2.33
CA TYR A 347 -7.88 -8.31 -3.47
C TYR A 347 -7.14 -7.34 -4.39
N ALA A 348 -7.24 -7.53 -5.70
CA ALA A 348 -6.65 -6.65 -6.69
C ALA A 348 -7.62 -6.35 -7.85
N VAL A 349 -7.57 -5.10 -8.31
CA VAL A 349 -8.33 -4.60 -9.47
C VAL A 349 -7.36 -4.03 -10.48
N THR A 350 -7.41 -4.55 -11.69
CA THR A 350 -6.79 -3.94 -12.86
C THR A 350 -7.88 -3.17 -13.60
N ILE A 351 -7.64 -1.90 -13.91
CA ILE A 351 -8.57 -1.06 -14.67
C ILE A 351 -7.83 -0.19 -15.67
N THR A 352 -8.33 -0.11 -16.90
CA THR A 352 -7.79 0.74 -17.95
C THR A 352 -8.49 2.08 -18.01
N ALA A 353 -7.88 3.04 -18.72
CA ALA A 353 -8.47 4.36 -18.97
C ALA A 353 -9.80 4.28 -19.74
N ASP A 354 -10.08 3.17 -20.44
CA ASP A 354 -11.37 2.95 -21.10
C ASP A 354 -12.40 2.21 -20.23
N GLY A 355 -12.03 1.82 -19.00
CA GLY A 355 -12.89 1.15 -18.04
C GLY A 355 -12.86 -0.39 -18.10
N SER A 356 -12.20 -0.99 -19.10
CA SER A 356 -11.95 -2.43 -19.11
C SER A 356 -11.00 -2.86 -18.00
N GLY A 357 -10.99 -4.14 -17.65
CA GLY A 357 -10.19 -4.62 -16.54
C GLY A 357 -10.65 -5.95 -15.98
N SER A 358 -10.18 -6.26 -14.77
CA SER A 358 -10.52 -7.49 -14.07
C SER A 358 -10.28 -7.35 -12.57
N SER A 359 -10.99 -8.16 -11.80
CA SER A 359 -10.89 -8.22 -10.35
C SER A 359 -10.51 -9.64 -9.93
N ARG A 360 -9.63 -9.75 -8.95
CA ARG A 360 -9.24 -11.03 -8.37
C ARG A 360 -9.08 -10.93 -6.87
N TRP A 361 -9.22 -12.07 -6.22
CA TRP A 361 -9.04 -12.26 -4.81
C TRP A 361 -8.10 -13.44 -4.59
N ARG A 362 -6.90 -13.14 -4.08
CA ARG A 362 -5.77 -14.05 -3.91
C ARG A 362 -5.49 -14.75 -5.25
N GLN A 363 -5.46 -16.07 -5.26
CA GLN A 363 -5.29 -16.89 -6.47
C GLN A 363 -6.57 -17.09 -7.30
N PHE A 364 -7.68 -16.41 -7.00
CA PHE A 364 -8.97 -16.60 -7.69
C PHE A 364 -9.38 -15.37 -8.49
N ALA A 365 -9.71 -15.55 -9.77
CA ALA A 365 -10.40 -14.54 -10.55
C ALA A 365 -11.82 -14.33 -9.98
N VAL A 366 -12.15 -13.08 -9.65
CA VAL A 366 -13.52 -12.71 -9.22
C VAL A 366 -14.35 -12.43 -10.46
N THR A 367 -13.84 -11.58 -11.35
CA THR A 367 -14.42 -11.30 -12.67
C THR A 367 -13.53 -11.84 -13.78
N ARG A 368 -14.12 -12.04 -14.97
CA ARG A 368 -13.36 -12.51 -16.13
C ARG A 368 -12.27 -11.51 -16.54
N GLY A 369 -11.08 -12.05 -16.77
CA GLY A 369 -9.90 -11.31 -17.24
C GLY A 369 -9.90 -11.07 -18.74
N HIS A 370 -8.96 -10.24 -19.21
CA HIS A 370 -8.72 -10.08 -20.64
C HIS A 370 -8.22 -11.40 -21.23
N GLY A 371 -8.94 -11.94 -22.23
CA GLY A 371 -8.49 -13.13 -22.95
C GLY A 371 -7.39 -12.79 -23.96
N ASN A 372 -6.26 -13.49 -23.89
CA ASN A 372 -5.07 -13.24 -24.72
C ASN A 372 -5.32 -13.43 -26.24
N ALA A 373 -6.45 -14.01 -26.65
CA ALA A 373 -6.71 -14.41 -28.03
C ALA A 373 -7.84 -13.63 -28.76
N SER A 374 -8.71 -12.90 -28.05
CA SER A 374 -10.00 -12.47 -28.64
C SER A 374 -10.19 -10.97 -28.78
N GLY A 375 -9.31 -10.13 -28.22
CA GLY A 375 -9.50 -8.66 -28.22
C GLY A 375 -10.77 -8.19 -27.51
N GLU A 376 -11.48 -9.09 -26.82
CA GLU A 376 -12.72 -8.81 -26.12
C GLU A 376 -12.41 -8.04 -24.83
N ARG A 377 -13.02 -6.86 -24.71
CA ARG A 377 -12.81 -5.97 -23.56
C ARG A 377 -13.75 -6.43 -22.44
N CYS A 378 -13.22 -7.29 -21.58
CA CYS A 378 -13.86 -7.69 -20.32
C CYS A 378 -13.68 -6.59 -19.25
N GLY A 379 -14.59 -6.57 -18.27
CA GLY A 379 -14.53 -5.60 -17.19
C GLY A 379 -15.82 -5.54 -16.38
N SER A 380 -15.81 -4.63 -15.41
CA SER A 380 -16.96 -4.29 -14.59
C SER A 380 -17.43 -2.89 -14.99
N TYR A 381 -18.59 -2.82 -15.64
CA TYR A 381 -19.08 -1.61 -16.30
C TYR A 381 -20.31 -1.06 -15.59
N ILE A 382 -20.55 0.24 -15.77
CA ILE A 382 -21.76 0.92 -15.33
C ILE A 382 -22.39 1.57 -16.55
N PHE A 383 -23.56 1.10 -16.92
CA PHE A 383 -24.40 1.63 -17.99
C PHE A 383 -25.42 2.60 -17.42
N LEU A 384 -25.74 3.61 -18.22
CA LEU A 384 -26.71 4.63 -17.89
C LEU A 384 -27.68 4.81 -19.03
N ARG A 385 -28.94 5.09 -18.71
CA ARG A 385 -29.97 5.39 -19.71
C ARG A 385 -30.92 6.44 -19.18
N ASP A 386 -31.13 7.48 -19.97
CA ASP A 386 -32.15 8.48 -19.69
C ASP A 386 -33.48 7.95 -20.22
N ARG A 387 -34.47 7.76 -19.34
CA ARG A 387 -35.78 7.20 -19.72
C ARG A 387 -36.53 8.08 -20.71
N ARG A 388 -36.22 9.38 -20.77
CA ARG A 388 -36.85 10.32 -21.69
C ARG A 388 -36.28 10.25 -23.10
N SER A 389 -34.95 10.19 -23.24
CA SER A 389 -34.31 10.09 -24.57
C SER A 389 -34.23 8.65 -25.07
N GLY A 390 -34.27 7.67 -24.16
CA GLY A 390 -34.12 6.25 -24.44
C GLY A 390 -32.68 5.81 -24.79
N ALA A 391 -31.78 6.76 -25.04
CA ALA A 391 -30.41 6.49 -25.47
C ALA A 391 -29.52 6.05 -24.28
N PRO A 392 -28.90 4.86 -24.35
CA PRO A 392 -27.96 4.40 -23.35
C PRO A 392 -26.54 4.95 -23.59
N TRP A 393 -25.77 5.10 -22.51
CA TRP A 393 -24.33 5.35 -22.56
C TRP A 393 -23.62 4.61 -21.44
N SER A 394 -22.29 4.54 -21.50
CA SER A 394 -21.45 3.95 -20.45
C SER A 394 -20.78 5.04 -19.62
N ALA A 395 -20.54 4.77 -18.33
CA ALA A 395 -19.76 5.64 -17.44
C ALA A 395 -18.28 5.76 -17.88
N THR A 396 -17.83 4.83 -18.72
CA THR A 396 -16.48 4.74 -19.26
C THR A 396 -16.50 4.61 -20.79
N PRO A 397 -15.43 4.95 -21.51
CA PRO A 397 -15.37 4.87 -22.97
C PRO A 397 -15.72 3.49 -23.54
N CYS A 398 -15.31 2.42 -22.86
CA CYS A 398 -15.81 1.08 -23.13
C CYS A 398 -16.97 0.73 -22.18
N PRO A 399 -17.91 -0.12 -22.64
CA PRO A 399 -17.87 -0.84 -23.91
C PRO A 399 -18.64 -0.17 -25.06
N ALA A 400 -19.43 0.88 -24.78
CA ALA A 400 -20.32 1.52 -25.76
C ALA A 400 -19.64 2.47 -26.77
N GLY A 401 -18.41 2.93 -26.50
CA GLY A 401 -17.74 3.99 -27.27
C GLY A 401 -18.10 5.39 -26.77
N THR A 402 -17.39 6.41 -27.26
CA THR A 402 -17.67 7.83 -26.95
C THR A 402 -18.22 8.53 -28.19
N ASP A 403 -19.50 8.88 -28.18
CA ASP A 403 -20.03 9.92 -29.07
C ASP A 403 -19.61 11.29 -28.49
N ALA A 404 -18.44 11.77 -28.91
CA ALA A 404 -17.95 13.15 -28.75
C ALA A 404 -18.08 13.78 -27.33
N GLY A 405 -17.21 13.39 -26.39
CA GLY A 405 -17.03 14.08 -25.12
C GLY A 405 -15.58 14.07 -24.64
N TYR A 406 -15.11 15.19 -24.09
CA TYR A 406 -13.79 15.28 -23.43
C TYR A 406 -13.70 14.28 -22.28
N GLN A 407 -12.65 13.46 -22.30
CA GLN A 407 -12.35 12.47 -21.28
C GLN A 407 -11.12 12.89 -20.48
N ASP A 408 -11.21 12.72 -19.16
CA ASP A 408 -10.09 12.83 -18.25
C ASP A 408 -10.02 11.58 -17.37
N SER A 409 -8.90 10.87 -17.43
CA SER A 409 -8.61 9.70 -16.60
C SER A 409 -7.41 9.99 -15.72
N ILE A 410 -7.63 9.95 -14.41
CA ILE A 410 -6.62 10.22 -13.39
C ILE A 410 -6.40 8.94 -12.59
N PHE A 411 -5.16 8.50 -12.54
CA PHE A 411 -4.74 7.35 -11.75
C PHE A 411 -3.85 7.81 -10.60
N THR A 412 -4.27 7.54 -9.38
CA THR A 412 -3.51 7.79 -8.15
C THR A 412 -3.30 6.48 -7.40
N GLU A 413 -2.44 6.44 -6.38
CA GLU A 413 -2.16 5.17 -5.69
C GLU A 413 -3.35 4.65 -4.89
N GLU A 414 -4.24 5.55 -4.46
CA GLU A 414 -5.45 5.23 -3.72
C GLU A 414 -6.64 4.81 -4.59
N GLY A 415 -6.62 5.13 -5.90
CA GLY A 415 -7.79 4.93 -6.74
C GLY A 415 -7.71 5.49 -8.15
N VAL A 416 -8.82 5.33 -8.86
CA VAL A 416 -8.98 5.75 -10.25
C VAL A 416 -10.18 6.66 -10.38
N ARG A 417 -10.04 7.75 -11.13
CA ARG A 417 -11.13 8.65 -11.47
C ARG A 417 -11.23 8.79 -12.99
N ILE A 418 -12.39 8.47 -13.55
CA ILE A 418 -12.70 8.61 -14.98
C ILE A 418 -13.88 9.56 -15.11
N ALA A 419 -13.66 10.71 -15.74
CA ALA A 419 -14.70 11.69 -16.02
C ALA A 419 -15.08 11.67 -17.48
N GLN A 420 -16.38 11.67 -17.74
CA GLN A 420 -16.97 11.75 -19.07
C GLN A 420 -18.01 12.88 -19.09
N LYS A 421 -17.83 13.81 -20.03
CA LYS A 421 -18.78 14.90 -20.24
C LYS A 421 -19.82 14.48 -21.27
N GLY A 422 -21.07 14.31 -20.84
CA GLY A 422 -22.22 14.22 -21.74
C GLY A 422 -22.84 15.61 -22.00
N HIS A 423 -23.82 15.68 -22.89
CA HIS A 423 -24.46 16.96 -23.26
C HIS A 423 -25.26 17.59 -22.11
N ALA A 424 -26.09 16.80 -21.40
CA ALA A 424 -26.92 17.30 -20.29
C ALA A 424 -26.56 16.70 -18.92
N ILE A 425 -26.07 15.46 -18.90
CA ILE A 425 -25.56 14.80 -17.70
C ILE A 425 -24.06 14.59 -17.89
N SER A 426 -23.25 14.99 -16.90
CA SER A 426 -21.85 14.54 -16.83
C SER A 426 -21.72 13.43 -15.80
N THR A 427 -20.79 12.51 -16.05
CA THR A 427 -20.55 11.36 -15.19
C THR A 427 -19.11 11.33 -14.71
N VAL A 428 -18.92 11.03 -13.42
CA VAL A 428 -17.60 10.76 -12.84
C VAL A 428 -17.63 9.40 -12.16
N LEU A 429 -16.85 8.47 -12.67
CA LEU A 429 -16.62 7.17 -12.04
C LEU A 429 -15.37 7.26 -11.17
N GLU A 430 -15.51 6.88 -9.90
CA GLU A 430 -14.42 6.70 -8.96
C GLU A 430 -14.33 5.25 -8.52
N VAL A 431 -13.14 4.67 -8.64
CA VAL A 431 -12.86 3.29 -8.24
C VAL A 431 -11.81 3.30 -7.13
N VAL A 432 -12.17 2.73 -5.98
CA VAL A 432 -11.33 2.60 -4.79
C VAL A 432 -11.40 1.16 -4.30
N LEU A 433 -10.35 0.70 -3.65
CA LEU A 433 -10.30 -0.61 -3.01
C LEU A 433 -10.10 -0.44 -1.50
N SER A 434 -10.81 -1.21 -0.69
CA SER A 434 -10.69 -1.16 0.77
C SER A 434 -9.37 -1.75 1.24
N PRO A 435 -8.52 -1.00 1.97
CA PRO A 435 -7.29 -1.57 2.51
C PRO A 435 -7.51 -2.63 3.60
N VAL A 436 -8.71 -2.65 4.20
CA VAL A 436 -9.04 -3.48 5.35
C VAL A 436 -9.79 -4.72 4.89
N ASP A 437 -10.83 -4.51 4.07
CA ASP A 437 -11.73 -5.56 3.63
C ASP A 437 -11.47 -5.89 2.15
N ASP A 438 -11.78 -7.11 1.73
CA ASP A 438 -11.55 -7.57 0.35
C ASP A 438 -12.69 -7.11 -0.58
N VAL A 439 -12.81 -5.78 -0.71
CA VAL A 439 -13.91 -5.07 -1.39
C VAL A 439 -13.39 -3.99 -2.33
N GLU A 440 -13.86 -3.99 -3.57
CA GLU A 440 -13.75 -2.86 -4.49
C GLU A 440 -15.06 -2.05 -4.52
N LEU A 441 -14.94 -0.73 -4.62
CA LEU A 441 -16.06 0.20 -4.67
C LEU A 441 -15.96 1.02 -5.96
N ARG A 442 -17.07 1.08 -6.70
CA ARG A 442 -17.23 1.85 -7.93
C ARG A 442 -18.36 2.85 -7.73
N ARG A 443 -18.00 4.11 -7.42
CA ARG A 443 -18.95 5.20 -7.26
C ARG A 443 -19.14 5.95 -8.56
N ILE A 444 -20.38 6.07 -8.99
CA ILE A 444 -20.78 6.94 -10.10
C ILE A 444 -21.44 8.20 -9.54
N CYS A 445 -20.92 9.36 -9.91
CA CYS A 445 -21.52 10.67 -9.66
C CYS A 445 -22.14 11.19 -10.95
N LEU A 446 -23.41 11.59 -10.89
CA LEU A 446 -24.17 12.17 -11.98
C LEU A 446 -24.49 13.62 -11.66
N SER A 447 -24.07 14.53 -12.54
CA SER A 447 -24.39 15.96 -12.43
C SER A 447 -25.28 16.38 -13.58
N ASN A 448 -26.46 16.92 -13.26
CA ASN A 448 -27.39 17.43 -14.26
C ASN A 448 -27.16 18.91 -14.55
N HIS A 449 -26.55 19.20 -15.70
CA HIS A 449 -26.31 20.56 -16.18
C HIS A 449 -27.47 21.10 -17.02
N GLY A 450 -28.51 20.31 -17.23
CA GLY A 450 -29.71 20.71 -17.94
C GLY A 450 -30.71 21.48 -17.07
N SER A 451 -31.73 22.04 -17.72
CA SER A 451 -32.80 22.81 -17.06
C SER A 451 -34.00 21.97 -16.60
N THR A 452 -33.99 20.65 -16.83
CA THR A 452 -35.12 19.76 -16.52
C THR A 452 -34.67 18.59 -15.65
N MET A 453 -35.55 18.12 -14.76
CA MET A 453 -35.33 16.91 -13.98
C MET A 453 -35.24 15.70 -14.92
N ARG A 454 -34.33 14.77 -14.63
CA ARG A 454 -34.13 13.56 -15.43
C ARG A 454 -34.23 12.29 -14.59
N ASP A 455 -34.91 11.30 -15.16
CA ASP A 455 -35.00 9.93 -14.63
C ASP A 455 -33.93 9.07 -15.30
N ILE A 456 -32.91 8.70 -14.53
CA ILE A 456 -31.77 7.93 -15.04
C ILE A 456 -31.81 6.51 -14.47
N GLU A 457 -31.80 5.52 -15.36
CA GLU A 457 -31.53 4.12 -15.06
C GLU A 457 -30.01 3.92 -15.01
N ILE A 458 -29.51 3.33 -13.92
CA ILE A 458 -28.09 3.03 -13.72
C ILE A 458 -27.97 1.52 -13.52
N THR A 459 -27.23 0.85 -14.41
CA THR A 459 -27.06 -0.61 -14.37
C THR A 459 -25.59 -0.96 -14.25
N SER A 460 -25.23 -1.66 -13.19
CA SER A 460 -23.93 -2.33 -13.06
C SER A 460 -23.90 -3.62 -13.87
N TYR A 461 -22.72 -4.02 -14.35
CA TYR A 461 -22.53 -5.28 -15.05
C TYR A 461 -21.12 -5.80 -14.80
N SER A 462 -20.98 -7.04 -14.32
CA SER A 462 -19.70 -7.72 -14.11
C SER A 462 -19.82 -9.21 -14.41
N GLU A 463 -19.05 -9.72 -15.37
CA GLU A 463 -19.01 -11.16 -15.67
C GLU A 463 -18.21 -11.91 -14.60
N LEU A 464 -18.85 -12.85 -13.92
CA LEU A 464 -18.23 -13.60 -12.83
C LEU A 464 -17.42 -14.79 -13.34
N ALA A 465 -16.30 -15.01 -12.68
CA ALA A 465 -15.43 -16.16 -12.92
C ALA A 465 -15.43 -17.11 -11.71
N LEU A 466 -15.06 -16.61 -10.52
CA LEU A 466 -14.88 -17.39 -9.28
C LEU A 466 -14.10 -18.70 -9.52
N VAL A 467 -12.99 -18.58 -10.22
CA VAL A 467 -12.11 -19.69 -10.62
C VAL A 467 -10.67 -19.40 -10.23
N PRO A 468 -9.85 -20.41 -9.90
CA PRO A 468 -8.40 -20.23 -9.80
C PRO A 468 -7.82 -19.60 -11.07
N LEU A 469 -6.83 -18.71 -10.94
CA LEU A 469 -6.23 -17.99 -12.07
C LEU A 469 -5.65 -18.92 -13.15
N ASN A 470 -5.07 -20.07 -12.74
CA ASN A 470 -4.54 -21.09 -13.66
C ASN A 470 -5.63 -21.91 -14.38
N ALA A 471 -6.89 -21.78 -13.97
CA ALA A 471 -8.04 -22.46 -14.57
C ALA A 471 -9.01 -21.49 -15.24
N ALA A 472 -8.58 -20.23 -15.49
CA ALA A 472 -9.42 -19.18 -16.06
C ALA A 472 -9.98 -19.52 -17.44
N ASP A 473 -9.27 -20.34 -18.22
CA ASP A 473 -9.67 -20.79 -19.55
C ASP A 473 -10.45 -22.12 -19.56
N SER A 474 -10.67 -22.74 -18.39
CA SER A 474 -11.44 -23.98 -18.28
C SER A 474 -12.96 -23.74 -18.41
N PRO A 475 -13.74 -24.69 -18.96
CA PRO A 475 -15.19 -24.54 -19.09
C PRO A 475 -15.85 -24.25 -17.74
N ASN A 476 -16.73 -23.24 -17.72
CA ASN A 476 -17.39 -22.75 -16.51
C ASN A 476 -18.16 -23.89 -15.83
N ALA A 477 -17.86 -24.19 -14.56
CA ALA A 477 -18.83 -24.91 -13.74
C ALA A 477 -19.91 -23.92 -13.32
N PRO A 478 -21.16 -24.38 -13.16
CA PRO A 478 -22.25 -23.51 -12.80
C PRO A 478 -21.99 -22.83 -11.44
N ILE A 479 -22.35 -21.55 -11.35
CA ILE A 479 -22.28 -20.73 -10.14
C ILE A 479 -23.69 -20.55 -9.60
N ARG A 480 -23.86 -20.67 -8.28
CA ARG A 480 -25.12 -20.34 -7.63
C ARG A 480 -25.12 -18.85 -7.30
N ALA A 481 -26.03 -18.09 -7.89
CA ALA A 481 -26.28 -16.69 -7.59
C ALA A 481 -27.65 -16.55 -6.92
N GLU A 482 -27.77 -15.65 -5.95
CA GLU A 482 -29.01 -15.35 -5.24
C GLU A 482 -29.15 -13.85 -4.97
N TYR A 483 -30.37 -13.33 -5.04
CA TYR A 483 -30.65 -11.95 -4.62
C TYR A 483 -31.05 -11.90 -3.14
N ARG A 484 -30.58 -10.88 -2.45
CA ARG A 484 -30.81 -10.65 -1.03
C ARG A 484 -31.30 -9.22 -0.81
N PRO A 485 -32.60 -9.03 -0.52
CA PRO A 485 -33.18 -7.70 -0.29
C PRO A 485 -32.54 -6.97 0.90
N GLU A 486 -32.11 -7.70 1.93
CA GLU A 486 -31.57 -7.12 3.18
C GLU A 486 -30.28 -6.33 2.95
N ILE A 487 -29.47 -6.79 1.99
CA ILE A 487 -28.21 -6.15 1.59
C ILE A 487 -28.33 -5.43 0.23
N ARG A 488 -29.54 -5.41 -0.37
CA ARG A 488 -29.81 -4.82 -1.68
C ARG A 488 -28.83 -5.28 -2.75
N GLY A 489 -28.58 -6.59 -2.82
CA GLY A 489 -27.53 -7.10 -3.68
C GLY A 489 -27.58 -8.59 -3.96
N LEU A 490 -26.63 -9.01 -4.80
CA LEU A 490 -26.45 -10.38 -5.25
C LEU A 490 -25.32 -11.05 -4.48
N VAL A 491 -25.48 -12.33 -4.17
CA VAL A 491 -24.44 -13.18 -3.61
C VAL A 491 -24.23 -14.35 -4.54
N ALA A 492 -22.99 -14.66 -4.89
CA ALA A 492 -22.66 -15.78 -5.75
C ALA A 492 -21.56 -16.64 -5.13
N GLY A 493 -21.65 -17.93 -5.32
CA GLY A 493 -20.66 -18.88 -4.82
C GLY A 493 -20.57 -20.11 -5.69
N ARG A 494 -19.38 -20.70 -5.66
CA ARG A 494 -19.11 -21.96 -6.35
C ARG A 494 -18.99 -23.09 -5.34
N ARG A 495 -19.55 -24.25 -5.68
CA ARG A 495 -19.34 -25.47 -4.91
C ARG A 495 -17.91 -25.98 -5.16
N PRO A 496 -17.12 -26.31 -4.12
CA PRO A 496 -15.83 -26.99 -4.26
C PRO A 496 -15.94 -28.24 -5.13
N ARG A 497 -14.98 -28.53 -6.02
CA ARG A 497 -14.99 -29.75 -6.84
C ARG A 497 -14.45 -30.94 -6.06
N SER A 498 -13.47 -30.70 -5.18
CA SER A 498 -12.86 -31.70 -4.31
C SER A 498 -12.83 -31.23 -2.84
N ALA A 499 -12.67 -32.16 -1.90
CA ALA A 499 -12.60 -31.85 -0.46
C ALA A 499 -11.43 -30.92 -0.06
N GLY A 500 -10.40 -30.79 -0.92
CA GLY A 500 -9.27 -29.88 -0.73
C GLY A 500 -9.41 -28.51 -1.40
N ASP A 501 -10.46 -28.28 -2.19
CA ASP A 501 -10.65 -26.99 -2.87
C ASP A 501 -11.18 -25.94 -1.89
N SER A 502 -10.54 -24.78 -1.84
CA SER A 502 -11.05 -23.66 -1.05
C SER A 502 -12.31 -23.08 -1.70
N PRO A 503 -13.43 -22.95 -0.97
CA PRO A 503 -14.61 -22.27 -1.49
C PRO A 503 -14.33 -20.78 -1.73
N VAL A 504 -14.97 -20.24 -2.77
CA VAL A 504 -14.93 -18.81 -3.09
C VAL A 504 -16.35 -18.31 -3.25
N TRP A 505 -16.62 -17.23 -2.53
CA TRP A 505 -17.88 -16.50 -2.59
C TRP A 505 -17.60 -15.06 -2.98
N ALA A 506 -18.56 -14.43 -3.66
CA ALA A 506 -18.56 -13.02 -3.95
C ALA A 506 -19.93 -12.42 -3.68
N ALA A 507 -19.97 -11.12 -3.42
CA ALA A 507 -21.21 -10.37 -3.35
C ALA A 507 -21.08 -9.04 -4.10
N HIS A 508 -22.20 -8.54 -4.59
CA HIS A 508 -22.30 -7.26 -5.26
C HIS A 508 -23.52 -6.50 -4.74
N VAL A 509 -23.30 -5.33 -4.16
CA VAL A 509 -24.34 -4.51 -3.52
C VAL A 509 -24.37 -3.11 -4.09
N VAL A 510 -25.52 -2.46 -3.98
CA VAL A 510 -25.69 -1.05 -4.33
C VAL A 510 -26.03 -0.21 -3.10
N ALA A 511 -25.34 0.93 -2.97
CA ALA A 511 -25.55 1.92 -1.92
C ALA A 511 -25.72 3.30 -2.54
N GLY A 512 -26.64 4.11 -2.01
CA GLY A 512 -26.84 5.47 -2.48
C GLY A 512 -28.14 6.10 -1.97
N GLN A 513 -28.19 7.43 -2.04
CA GLN A 513 -29.38 8.18 -1.65
C GLN A 513 -30.48 8.05 -2.71
N GLY A 514 -31.74 7.94 -2.27
CA GLY A 514 -32.88 7.87 -3.17
C GLY A 514 -33.15 6.50 -3.81
N ILE A 515 -32.43 5.43 -3.41
CA ILE A 515 -32.72 4.06 -3.82
C ILE A 515 -33.79 3.47 -2.90
N ALA A 516 -35.00 3.24 -3.42
CA ALA A 516 -36.03 2.47 -2.71
C ALA A 516 -35.80 0.96 -2.90
N ALA A 517 -36.03 0.16 -1.86
CA ALA A 517 -35.77 -1.29 -1.87
C ALA A 517 -36.64 -2.09 -2.88
N GLY A 518 -37.71 -1.50 -3.42
CA GLY A 518 -38.56 -2.10 -4.46
C GLY A 518 -38.22 -1.68 -5.90
N ASP A 519 -37.26 -0.78 -6.10
CA ASP A 519 -36.89 -0.23 -7.42
C ASP A 519 -35.61 -0.89 -7.99
N ILE A 520 -35.12 -1.94 -7.34
CA ILE A 520 -33.91 -2.66 -7.76
C ILE A 520 -34.30 -3.83 -8.65
N GLU A 521 -33.83 -3.79 -9.90
CA GLU A 521 -33.91 -4.92 -10.83
C GLU A 521 -32.54 -5.62 -10.86
N TYR A 522 -32.52 -6.93 -11.09
CA TYR A 522 -31.28 -7.70 -11.16
C TYR A 522 -31.32 -8.78 -12.25
N GLU A 523 -30.12 -9.14 -12.70
CA GLU A 523 -29.90 -10.27 -13.62
C GLU A 523 -28.70 -11.08 -13.13
N THR A 524 -28.84 -12.40 -13.16
CA THR A 524 -27.80 -13.35 -12.73
C THR A 524 -27.23 -14.16 -13.87
N ASP A 525 -27.94 -14.24 -15.01
CA ASP A 525 -27.55 -15.01 -16.19
C ASP A 525 -27.28 -14.11 -17.39
N ARG A 526 -26.02 -14.11 -17.83
CA ARG A 526 -25.55 -13.35 -18.98
C ARG A 526 -26.28 -13.73 -20.28
N THR A 527 -26.75 -14.96 -20.40
CA THR A 527 -27.45 -15.42 -21.61
C THR A 527 -28.82 -14.77 -21.80
N ARG A 528 -29.38 -14.16 -20.75
CA ARG A 528 -30.63 -13.39 -20.80
C ARG A 528 -30.49 -12.07 -21.55
N PHE A 529 -29.26 -11.62 -21.82
CA PHE A 529 -29.03 -10.44 -22.62
C PHE A 529 -28.99 -10.77 -24.14
N PRO A 530 -29.90 -10.18 -24.94
CA PRO A 530 -29.81 -10.21 -26.39
C PRO A 530 -28.44 -9.73 -26.91
N GLY A 531 -27.97 -10.26 -28.05
CA GLY A 531 -26.70 -9.82 -28.64
C GLY A 531 -25.44 -10.52 -28.10
N ARG A 532 -25.56 -11.65 -27.39
CA ARG A 532 -24.43 -12.51 -26.94
C ARG A 532 -23.35 -12.74 -28.01
N ARG A 533 -23.73 -12.87 -29.29
CA ARG A 533 -22.78 -13.04 -30.42
C ARG A 533 -22.08 -11.75 -30.86
N GLN A 534 -22.60 -10.59 -30.48
CA GLN A 534 -22.10 -9.26 -30.85
C GLN A 534 -21.31 -8.58 -29.70
N GLY A 535 -21.17 -9.26 -28.56
CA GLY A 535 -20.32 -8.86 -27.43
C GLY A 535 -20.92 -7.74 -26.57
N ILE A 536 -20.25 -7.46 -25.45
CA ILE A 536 -20.69 -6.50 -24.41
C ILE A 536 -20.92 -5.07 -24.93
N ARG A 537 -20.35 -4.71 -26.09
CA ARG A 537 -20.59 -3.39 -26.72
C ARG A 537 -22.05 -3.19 -27.13
N HIS A 538 -22.70 -4.25 -27.60
CA HIS A 538 -24.10 -4.24 -27.97
C HIS A 538 -25.03 -4.39 -26.76
N LEU A 539 -24.49 -4.71 -25.59
CA LEU A 539 -25.27 -4.81 -24.35
C LEU A 539 -25.86 -3.45 -23.93
N ALA A 540 -25.14 -2.37 -24.21
CA ALA A 540 -25.57 -1.02 -23.89
C ALA A 540 -26.89 -0.66 -24.58
N SER A 541 -27.03 -0.97 -25.88
CA SER A 541 -28.29 -0.78 -26.64
C SER A 541 -29.38 -1.75 -26.19
N VAL A 542 -29.02 -2.98 -25.84
CA VAL A 542 -29.96 -4.04 -25.42
C VAL A 542 -30.58 -3.80 -24.03
N MET A 543 -30.03 -2.91 -23.21
CA MET A 543 -30.68 -2.41 -21.99
C MET A 543 -31.89 -1.48 -22.29
N GLU A 544 -32.58 -1.68 -23.41
CA GLU A 544 -33.64 -0.90 -24.06
C GLU A 544 -34.98 -0.86 -23.27
N GLY A 545 -34.92 -0.78 -21.94
CA GLY A 545 -36.06 -0.47 -21.07
C GLY A 545 -37.00 -1.62 -20.75
N SER A 546 -36.67 -2.84 -21.18
CA SER A 546 -37.31 -4.04 -20.65
C SER A 546 -36.86 -4.28 -19.20
N PRO A 547 -37.76 -4.70 -18.29
CA PRO A 547 -37.38 -5.14 -16.96
C PRO A 547 -36.35 -6.27 -17.03
N LEU A 548 -35.40 -6.31 -16.09
CA LEU A 548 -34.56 -7.50 -15.90
C LEU A 548 -35.42 -8.66 -15.36
N SER A 549 -34.94 -9.90 -15.53
CA SER A 549 -35.71 -11.10 -15.16
C SER A 549 -36.02 -11.19 -13.67
N ASN A 550 -35.14 -10.66 -12.82
CA ASN A 550 -35.17 -10.87 -11.37
C ASN A 550 -35.20 -12.37 -11.02
N GLU A 551 -34.50 -13.19 -11.82
CA GLU A 551 -34.31 -14.60 -11.55
C GLU A 551 -32.95 -14.86 -10.91
N ASP A 552 -32.92 -15.80 -9.97
CA ASP A 552 -31.72 -16.30 -9.34
C ASP A 552 -31.68 -17.83 -9.33
N GLY A 553 -30.54 -18.41 -8.96
CA GLY A 553 -30.35 -19.86 -8.98
C GLY A 553 -28.99 -20.27 -9.53
N LEU A 554 -28.97 -21.42 -10.21
CA LEU A 554 -27.76 -22.03 -10.74
C LEU A 554 -27.54 -21.62 -12.20
N VAL A 555 -26.43 -20.95 -12.49
CA VAL A 555 -26.19 -20.28 -13.77
C VAL A 555 -24.86 -20.70 -14.40
N LEU A 556 -24.85 -20.92 -15.71
CA LEU A 556 -23.66 -21.32 -16.47
C LEU A 556 -22.79 -20.14 -16.93
N GLU A 557 -23.41 -19.00 -17.24
CA GLU A 557 -22.71 -17.76 -17.59
C GLU A 557 -23.08 -16.66 -16.58
N PRO A 558 -22.53 -16.74 -15.36
CA PRO A 558 -22.95 -15.91 -14.25
C PRO A 558 -22.51 -14.45 -14.43
N VAL A 559 -23.40 -13.53 -14.08
CA VAL A 559 -23.16 -12.09 -14.10
C VAL A 559 -23.68 -11.48 -12.80
N PHE A 560 -22.97 -10.48 -12.27
CA PHE A 560 -23.58 -9.54 -11.34
C PHE A 560 -24.11 -8.34 -12.12
N CYS A 561 -25.43 -8.19 -12.11
CA CYS A 561 -26.11 -7.06 -12.72
C CYS A 561 -27.17 -6.53 -11.74
N LEU A 562 -26.99 -5.29 -11.30
CA LEU A 562 -27.97 -4.55 -10.49
C LEU A 562 -28.33 -3.27 -11.23
N ARG A 563 -29.63 -3.03 -11.42
CA ARG A 563 -30.18 -1.80 -11.98
C ARG A 563 -30.97 -1.05 -10.92
N VAL A 564 -30.69 0.24 -10.80
CA VAL A 564 -31.42 1.18 -9.95
C VAL A 564 -31.89 2.38 -10.76
N ARG A 565 -32.90 3.07 -10.26
CA ARG A 565 -33.44 4.28 -10.87
C ARG A 565 -33.24 5.46 -9.95
N VAL A 566 -32.80 6.59 -10.49
CA VAL A 566 -32.59 7.82 -9.73
C VAL A 566 -33.18 9.02 -10.45
N ARG A 567 -33.59 10.00 -9.64
CA ARG A 567 -34.09 11.30 -10.11
C ARG A 567 -33.04 12.36 -9.87
N VAL A 568 -32.57 13.01 -10.94
CA VAL A 568 -31.54 14.05 -10.87
C VAL A 568 -32.17 15.40 -11.23
N ALA A 569 -32.34 16.26 -10.22
CA ALA A 569 -32.88 17.61 -10.40
C ALA A 569 -31.92 18.51 -11.21
N PRO A 570 -32.41 19.57 -11.87
CA PRO A 570 -31.55 20.57 -12.53
C PRO A 570 -30.50 21.13 -11.56
N GLY A 571 -29.23 21.12 -11.95
CA GLY A 571 -28.11 21.61 -11.14
C GLY A 571 -27.74 20.76 -9.93
N ALA A 572 -28.36 19.58 -9.76
CA ALA A 572 -28.08 18.68 -8.63
C ALA A 572 -27.14 17.54 -9.04
N ASP A 573 -26.49 16.97 -8.01
CA ASP A 573 -25.65 15.80 -8.11
C ASP A 573 -26.28 14.61 -7.39
N VAL A 574 -26.18 13.41 -7.98
CA VAL A 574 -26.59 12.15 -7.37
C VAL A 574 -25.43 11.17 -7.42
N THR A 575 -25.19 10.47 -6.30
CA THR A 575 -24.13 9.46 -6.20
C THR A 575 -24.70 8.09 -5.90
N ILE A 576 -24.19 7.09 -6.62
CA ILE A 576 -24.51 5.67 -6.43
C ILE A 576 -23.19 4.90 -6.38
N THR A 577 -23.06 3.99 -5.43
CA THR A 577 -21.87 3.16 -5.25
C THR A 577 -22.25 1.71 -5.42
N PHE A 578 -21.56 1.03 -6.33
CA PHE A 578 -21.61 -0.42 -6.44
C PHE A 578 -20.35 -1.01 -5.80
N SER A 579 -20.53 -1.94 -4.87
CA SER A 579 -19.43 -2.56 -4.15
C SER A 579 -19.39 -4.05 -4.48
N THR A 580 -18.25 -4.54 -4.97
CA THR A 580 -18.00 -5.96 -5.23
C THR A 580 -17.00 -6.48 -4.22
N MET A 581 -17.27 -7.63 -3.63
CA MET A 581 -16.43 -8.24 -2.60
C MET A 581 -16.26 -9.73 -2.81
N ALA A 582 -15.20 -10.28 -2.24
CA ALA A 582 -14.95 -11.72 -2.22
C ALA A 582 -14.56 -12.20 -0.82
N GLY A 583 -14.80 -13.48 -0.56
CA GLY A 583 -14.50 -14.11 0.72
C GLY A 583 -14.51 -15.63 0.64
N ALA A 584 -14.05 -16.27 1.71
CA ALA A 584 -13.96 -17.73 1.80
C ALA A 584 -15.33 -18.35 2.09
N SER A 585 -16.27 -17.60 2.65
CA SER A 585 -17.60 -18.12 2.98
C SER A 585 -18.73 -17.19 2.57
N ARG A 586 -19.90 -17.78 2.36
CA ARG A 586 -21.15 -17.05 2.12
C ARG A 586 -21.46 -16.05 3.24
N ASN A 587 -21.29 -16.45 4.50
CA ASN A 587 -21.62 -15.58 5.64
C ASN A 587 -20.68 -14.37 5.72
N GLU A 588 -19.39 -14.57 5.45
CA GLU A 588 -18.39 -13.50 5.40
C GLU A 588 -18.77 -12.44 4.37
N VAL A 589 -19.05 -12.84 3.12
CA VAL A 589 -19.41 -11.88 2.06
C VAL A 589 -20.76 -11.20 2.34
N VAL A 590 -21.71 -11.87 2.99
CA VAL A 590 -22.99 -11.26 3.39
C VAL A 590 -22.80 -10.21 4.50
N MET A 591 -21.92 -10.46 5.48
CA MET A 591 -21.61 -9.46 6.51
C MET A 591 -20.91 -8.24 5.91
N LEU A 592 -19.93 -8.45 5.03
CA LEU A 592 -19.29 -7.37 4.29
C LEU A 592 -20.32 -6.60 3.43
N ALA A 593 -21.19 -7.30 2.74
CA ALA A 593 -22.25 -6.70 1.93
C ALA A 593 -23.15 -5.78 2.75
N GLY A 594 -23.54 -6.20 3.96
CA GLY A 594 -24.30 -5.36 4.89
C GLY A 594 -23.56 -4.08 5.29
N LYS A 595 -22.24 -4.17 5.56
CA LYS A 595 -21.38 -3.01 5.86
C LYS A 595 -21.28 -2.03 4.67
N TYR A 596 -21.16 -2.55 3.45
CA TYR A 596 -20.92 -1.77 2.23
C TYR A 596 -22.19 -1.35 1.48
N ALA A 597 -23.37 -1.77 1.96
CA ALA A 597 -24.67 -1.26 1.52
C ALA A 597 -24.99 0.14 2.10
N ASP A 598 -24.22 0.61 3.09
CA ASP A 598 -24.32 1.96 3.65
C ASP A 598 -23.70 3.01 2.69
N PRO A 599 -24.45 4.06 2.28
CA PRO A 599 -23.91 5.15 1.47
C PRO A 599 -22.64 5.82 2.03
N ALA A 600 -22.44 5.82 3.36
CA ALA A 600 -21.25 6.39 3.99
C ALA A 600 -19.97 5.56 3.78
N ALA A 601 -20.09 4.30 3.37
CA ALA A 601 -18.97 3.37 3.26
C ALA A 601 -17.91 3.84 2.24
N PHE A 602 -18.33 4.51 1.16
CA PHE A 602 -17.40 4.99 0.14
C PHE A 602 -16.44 6.06 0.67
N GLU A 603 -16.97 7.09 1.32
CA GLU A 603 -16.16 8.21 1.82
C GLU A 603 -15.15 7.73 2.88
N HIS A 604 -15.62 6.85 3.78
CA HIS A 604 -14.76 6.21 4.76
C HIS A 604 -13.64 5.42 4.10
N THR A 605 -13.98 4.53 3.15
CA THR A 605 -13.00 3.68 2.47
C THR A 605 -11.99 4.50 1.65
N SER A 606 -12.45 5.53 0.96
CA SER A 606 -11.61 6.45 0.18
C SER A 606 -10.58 7.18 1.05
N ALA A 607 -10.98 7.61 2.26
CA ALA A 607 -10.07 8.23 3.22
C ALA A 607 -8.99 7.27 3.72
N ILE A 608 -9.36 6.01 4.00
CA ILE A 608 -8.40 4.97 4.41
C ILE A 608 -7.46 4.62 3.26
N ALA A 609 -7.97 4.45 2.04
CA ALA A 609 -7.18 4.12 0.86
C ALA A 609 -6.08 5.15 0.59
N ARG A 610 -6.37 6.45 0.72
CA ARG A 610 -5.36 7.53 0.63
C ARG A 610 -4.24 7.38 1.66
N THR A 611 -4.61 7.11 2.90
CA THR A 611 -3.63 6.96 3.99
C THR A 611 -2.79 5.71 3.79
N TYR A 612 -3.43 4.59 3.45
CA TYR A 612 -2.77 3.31 3.19
C TYR A 612 -1.78 3.41 2.03
N ALA A 613 -2.19 4.00 0.91
CA ALA A 613 -1.33 4.18 -0.27
C ALA A 613 -0.02 4.90 0.08
N ARG A 614 -0.09 5.98 0.86
CA ARG A 614 1.08 6.73 1.31
C ARG A 614 1.98 5.92 2.24
N VAL A 615 1.40 5.30 3.27
CA VAL A 615 2.15 4.45 4.21
C VAL A 615 2.84 3.29 3.49
N MET A 616 2.21 2.70 2.47
CA MET A 616 2.81 1.62 1.70
C MET A 616 3.98 2.08 0.84
N LEU A 617 3.90 3.25 0.21
CA LEU A 617 5.05 3.81 -0.50
C LEU A 617 6.20 4.10 0.45
N ASP A 618 5.91 4.67 1.62
CA ASP A 618 6.90 4.94 2.66
C ASP A 618 7.54 3.62 3.16
N HIS A 619 6.74 2.55 3.36
CA HIS A 619 7.22 1.23 3.75
C HIS A 619 8.19 0.61 2.72
N LEU A 620 7.95 0.84 1.43
CA LEU A 620 8.83 0.39 0.35
C LEU A 620 10.04 1.31 0.15
N GLY A 621 10.11 2.43 0.86
CA GLY A 621 11.11 3.47 0.65
C GLY A 621 11.07 4.04 -0.77
N MET A 622 9.86 4.15 -1.34
CA MET A 622 9.62 4.62 -2.70
C MET A 622 9.06 6.03 -2.72
N GLU A 623 9.68 6.89 -3.51
CA GLU A 623 9.12 8.19 -3.82
C GLU A 623 7.98 8.07 -4.85
N SER A 624 7.11 9.09 -4.93
CA SER A 624 5.99 9.12 -5.89
C SER A 624 6.45 8.98 -7.35
N GLY A 625 7.64 9.50 -7.69
CA GLY A 625 8.25 9.35 -9.02
C GLY A 625 8.65 7.90 -9.33
N GLU A 626 9.27 7.20 -8.38
CA GLU A 626 9.66 5.79 -8.54
C GLU A 626 8.43 4.88 -8.68
N ALA A 627 7.39 5.14 -7.89
CA ALA A 627 6.11 4.42 -7.99
C ALA A 627 5.46 4.61 -9.37
N ALA A 628 5.55 5.81 -9.94
CA ALA A 628 5.05 6.08 -11.29
C ALA A 628 5.81 5.28 -12.37
N LEU A 629 7.12 5.11 -12.23
CA LEU A 629 7.93 4.26 -13.13
C LEU A 629 7.55 2.78 -12.99
N ALA A 630 7.44 2.28 -11.77
CA ALA A 630 7.03 0.90 -11.49
C ALA A 630 5.64 0.60 -12.06
N ARG A 631 4.67 1.51 -11.88
CA ARG A 631 3.33 1.42 -12.47
C ARG A 631 3.38 1.39 -13.99
N HIS A 632 4.24 2.20 -14.61
CA HIS A 632 4.33 2.22 -16.07
C HIS A 632 4.87 0.90 -16.64
N LEU A 633 5.90 0.33 -16.00
CA LEU A 633 6.41 -1.00 -16.33
C LEU A 633 5.31 -2.06 -16.14
N ALA A 634 4.57 -2.03 -15.03
CA ALA A 634 3.44 -2.94 -14.80
C ALA A 634 2.41 -2.87 -15.94
N ASN A 635 2.03 -1.68 -16.38
CA ASN A 635 1.08 -1.52 -17.49
C ASN A 635 1.59 -2.20 -18.77
N ARG A 636 2.88 -2.00 -19.10
CA ARG A 636 3.51 -2.63 -20.26
C ARG A 636 3.53 -4.16 -20.11
N LEU A 637 3.90 -4.67 -18.93
CA LEU A 637 3.96 -6.11 -18.67
C LEU A 637 2.60 -6.79 -18.83
N VAL A 638 1.51 -6.13 -18.41
CA VAL A 638 0.14 -6.67 -18.49
C VAL A 638 -0.44 -6.56 -19.91
N TYR A 639 -0.20 -5.47 -20.63
CA TYR A 639 -0.95 -5.17 -21.88
C TYR A 639 -0.13 -5.09 -23.17
N ALA A 640 1.19 -4.90 -23.10
CA ALA A 640 2.03 -4.76 -24.28
C ALA A 640 2.85 -6.04 -24.59
N SER A 641 3.09 -6.87 -23.58
CA SER A 641 3.77 -8.15 -23.74
C SER A 641 2.90 -9.07 -24.59
N LYS A 642 3.24 -9.24 -25.87
CA LYS A 642 2.73 -10.37 -26.64
C LYS A 642 3.30 -11.62 -25.97
N ARG A 643 2.51 -12.30 -25.12
CA ARG A 643 2.82 -13.70 -24.82
C ARG A 643 2.79 -14.43 -26.17
N PRO A 644 3.85 -15.16 -26.54
CA PRO A 644 3.75 -16.07 -27.68
C PRO A 644 2.58 -17.00 -27.39
N VAL A 645 1.58 -16.99 -28.26
CA VAL A 645 0.56 -18.03 -28.22
C VAL A 645 1.29 -19.32 -28.57
N SER A 646 1.14 -20.33 -27.71
CA SER A 646 1.60 -21.69 -27.99
C SER A 646 1.09 -22.11 -29.38
N GLY A 647 1.99 -22.18 -30.38
CA GLY A 647 1.66 -22.59 -31.75
C GLY A 647 2.03 -21.63 -32.90
N ASP A 648 2.78 -20.54 -32.69
CA ASP A 648 3.28 -19.73 -33.81
C ASP A 648 4.40 -20.46 -34.59
N PRO A 649 4.26 -20.80 -35.89
CA PRO A 649 5.14 -21.74 -36.60
C PRO A 649 6.55 -21.23 -36.90
N GLY A 650 6.88 -20.00 -36.52
CA GLY A 650 8.15 -19.34 -36.86
C GLY A 650 9.30 -19.55 -35.86
N PHE A 651 9.04 -20.12 -34.68
CA PHE A 651 10.04 -20.26 -33.61
C PHE A 651 9.97 -21.66 -33.02
N GLY A 652 10.94 -22.51 -33.38
CA GLY A 652 10.97 -23.94 -33.06
C GLY A 652 10.90 -24.31 -31.58
N ASP A 653 10.61 -25.59 -31.36
CA ASP A 653 10.38 -26.43 -30.16
C ASP A 653 11.30 -26.27 -28.93
N LEU A 654 12.10 -25.22 -28.81
CA LEU A 654 13.06 -24.98 -27.71
C LEU A 654 12.54 -24.02 -26.62
N GLN A 655 11.24 -23.67 -26.66
CA GLN A 655 10.73 -22.55 -25.87
C GLN A 655 10.62 -22.82 -24.37
N GLY A 656 10.45 -24.08 -23.93
CA GLY A 656 10.18 -24.35 -22.51
C GLY A 656 11.35 -24.90 -21.69
N ASP A 657 12.07 -25.88 -22.23
CA ASP A 657 13.05 -26.63 -21.43
C ASP A 657 14.26 -25.78 -21.00
N THR A 658 14.66 -24.78 -21.80
CA THR A 658 15.87 -23.96 -21.53
C THR A 658 15.67 -22.93 -20.42
N LEU A 659 14.51 -22.25 -20.35
CA LEU A 659 14.23 -21.25 -19.32
C LEU A 659 13.92 -21.90 -17.96
N LEU A 660 13.22 -23.03 -17.98
CA LEU A 660 12.96 -23.85 -16.79
C LEU A 660 14.26 -24.36 -16.14
N ARG A 661 15.30 -24.69 -16.92
CA ARG A 661 16.64 -25.08 -16.39
C ARG A 661 17.27 -24.00 -15.52
N HIS A 662 16.97 -22.72 -15.77
CA HIS A 662 17.43 -21.59 -14.96
C HIS A 662 16.42 -21.19 -13.86
N GLY A 663 15.34 -21.96 -13.70
CA GLY A 663 14.30 -21.70 -12.72
C GLY A 663 13.40 -20.50 -13.06
N ILE A 664 13.35 -20.08 -14.31
CA ILE A 664 12.47 -19.01 -14.79
C ILE A 664 11.09 -19.62 -15.12
N SER A 665 10.02 -19.00 -14.64
CA SER A 665 8.66 -19.46 -14.95
C SER A 665 8.23 -18.96 -16.33
N GLU A 666 7.58 -19.80 -17.11
CA GLU A 666 6.96 -19.39 -18.39
C GLU A 666 5.66 -18.58 -18.17
N ASP A 667 5.05 -18.70 -16.99
CA ASP A 667 3.75 -18.08 -16.71
C ASP A 667 3.88 -16.60 -16.31
N ASN A 668 5.02 -16.18 -15.77
CA ASN A 668 5.22 -14.83 -15.26
C ASN A 668 5.86 -13.92 -16.31
N PRO A 669 5.43 -12.65 -16.44
CA PRO A 669 6.13 -11.69 -17.27
C PRO A 669 7.55 -11.44 -16.73
N ILE A 670 8.53 -11.39 -17.63
CA ILE A 670 9.95 -11.24 -17.29
C ILE A 670 10.42 -9.80 -17.53
N ILE A 671 11.12 -9.22 -16.55
CA ILE A 671 12.01 -8.06 -16.75
C ILE A 671 13.45 -8.55 -16.73
N LEU A 672 14.19 -8.23 -17.78
CA LEU A 672 15.63 -8.49 -17.86
C LEU A 672 16.40 -7.18 -17.59
N MET A 673 17.24 -7.16 -16.56
CA MET A 673 18.21 -6.10 -16.30
C MET A 673 19.61 -6.59 -16.65
N ARG A 674 20.30 -5.92 -17.57
CA ARG A 674 21.70 -6.17 -17.92
C ARG A 674 22.60 -5.23 -17.14
N ILE A 675 23.63 -5.75 -16.48
CA ILE A 675 24.59 -4.96 -15.70
C ILE A 675 26.01 -5.52 -15.86
N GLY A 676 27.01 -4.67 -16.00
CA GLY A 676 28.40 -5.10 -16.12
C GLY A 676 29.41 -4.30 -15.31
N GLU A 677 28.96 -3.36 -14.47
CA GLU A 677 29.83 -2.56 -13.59
C GLU A 677 29.18 -2.26 -12.23
N PRO A 678 29.95 -2.18 -11.13
CA PRO A 678 29.42 -1.89 -9.78
C PRO A 678 28.77 -0.51 -9.62
N GLY A 679 29.09 0.45 -10.47
CA GLY A 679 28.57 1.83 -10.38
C GLY A 679 27.07 1.96 -10.66
N HIS A 680 26.45 0.97 -11.29
CA HIS A 680 25.06 1.06 -11.76
C HIS A 680 24.03 0.37 -10.84
N GLN A 681 24.34 0.24 -9.55
CA GLN A 681 23.44 -0.41 -8.58
C GLN A 681 22.21 0.41 -8.19
N ASP A 682 22.12 1.69 -8.54
CA ASP A 682 20.92 2.50 -8.29
C ASP A 682 19.69 1.96 -9.02
N MET A 683 19.85 1.62 -10.30
CA MET A 683 18.77 1.01 -11.10
C MET A 683 18.35 -0.34 -10.52
N LEU A 684 19.30 -1.13 -10.02
CA LEU A 684 19.00 -2.38 -9.33
C LEU A 684 18.15 -2.12 -8.09
N ARG A 685 18.54 -1.17 -7.24
CA ARG A 685 17.76 -0.80 -6.04
C ARG A 685 16.34 -0.35 -6.41
N GLN A 686 16.19 0.45 -7.46
CA GLN A 686 14.89 0.89 -7.96
C GLN A 686 14.04 -0.29 -8.46
N LEU A 687 14.63 -1.22 -9.22
CA LEU A 687 13.93 -2.41 -9.72
C LEU A 687 13.55 -3.39 -8.60
N LEU A 688 14.39 -3.54 -7.57
CA LEU A 688 14.05 -4.33 -6.39
C LEU A 688 12.84 -3.72 -5.65
N ARG A 689 12.84 -2.39 -5.41
CA ARG A 689 11.68 -1.69 -4.84
C ARG A 689 10.43 -1.84 -5.72
N ALA A 690 10.58 -1.67 -7.03
CA ALA A 690 9.49 -1.86 -7.99
C ALA A 690 8.95 -3.30 -7.97
N HIS A 691 9.81 -4.29 -7.81
CA HIS A 691 9.43 -5.69 -7.66
C HIS A 691 8.60 -5.93 -6.40
N ALA A 692 9.00 -5.37 -5.26
CA ALA A 692 8.17 -5.40 -4.04
C ALA A 692 6.84 -4.66 -4.22
N TYR A 693 6.83 -3.54 -4.94
CA TYR A 693 5.60 -2.83 -5.30
C TYR A 693 4.66 -3.71 -6.14
N TRP A 694 5.14 -4.38 -7.18
CA TRP A 694 4.30 -5.27 -8.00
C TRP A 694 3.75 -6.44 -7.19
N ARG A 695 4.57 -7.04 -6.33
CA ARG A 695 4.15 -8.09 -5.41
C ARG A 695 3.04 -7.63 -4.46
N MET A 696 3.13 -6.41 -3.92
CA MET A 696 2.04 -5.79 -3.14
C MET A 696 0.77 -5.58 -3.99
N LYS A 697 0.92 -5.25 -5.27
CA LYS A 697 -0.17 -5.17 -6.25
C LYS A 697 -0.63 -6.55 -6.77
N LEU A 698 -0.15 -7.63 -6.15
CA LEU A 698 -0.34 -9.04 -6.52
C LEU A 698 0.19 -9.40 -7.92
N LEU A 699 0.84 -8.48 -8.63
CA LEU A 699 1.39 -8.73 -9.95
C LEU A 699 2.70 -9.52 -9.82
N ASP A 700 2.66 -10.77 -10.24
CA ASP A 700 3.85 -11.63 -10.28
C ASP A 700 4.71 -11.21 -11.49
N VAL A 701 5.97 -10.87 -11.25
CA VAL A 701 6.94 -10.46 -12.28
C VAL A 701 8.27 -11.11 -11.96
N ASP A 702 8.82 -11.88 -12.90
CA ASP A 702 10.15 -12.45 -12.73
C ASP A 702 11.20 -11.37 -13.12
N LEU A 703 12.09 -11.04 -12.19
CA LEU A 703 13.19 -10.10 -12.40
C LEU A 703 14.51 -10.86 -12.58
N VAL A 704 15.02 -10.86 -13.80
CA VAL A 704 16.29 -11.52 -14.14
C VAL A 704 17.39 -10.47 -14.28
N ILE A 705 18.44 -10.60 -13.47
CA ILE A 705 19.61 -9.71 -13.46
C ILE A 705 20.76 -10.47 -14.12
N LEU A 706 21.16 -10.03 -15.32
CA LEU A 706 22.24 -10.62 -16.09
C LEU A 706 23.53 -9.83 -15.86
N ASN A 707 24.49 -10.47 -15.19
CA ASN A 707 25.83 -9.96 -14.98
C ASN A 707 26.72 -10.23 -16.20
N GLU A 708 27.07 -9.17 -16.93
CA GLU A 708 27.88 -9.20 -18.16
C GLU A 708 29.34 -8.82 -17.91
N THR A 709 29.78 -8.68 -16.65
CA THR A 709 31.18 -8.37 -16.34
C THR A 709 32.09 -9.52 -16.75
N VAL A 710 33.05 -9.25 -17.65
CA VAL A 710 34.05 -10.21 -18.13
C VAL A 710 35.41 -10.06 -17.40
N THR A 711 35.52 -9.11 -16.48
CA THR A 711 36.79 -8.78 -15.79
C THR A 711 36.97 -9.55 -14.48
N PHE A 712 38.16 -9.47 -13.86
CA PHE A 712 38.45 -10.06 -12.54
C PHE A 712 37.48 -9.61 -11.42
N GLN A 713 36.73 -8.51 -11.65
CA GLN A 713 35.73 -8.00 -10.72
C GLN A 713 34.37 -8.70 -10.84
N ALA A 714 34.17 -9.61 -11.80
CA ALA A 714 32.90 -10.31 -12.03
C ALA A 714 32.37 -11.01 -10.77
N ARG A 715 33.26 -11.68 -10.00
CA ARG A 715 32.90 -12.34 -8.74
C ARG A 715 32.49 -11.33 -7.65
N ALA A 716 33.19 -10.20 -7.58
CA ALA A 716 32.89 -9.16 -6.61
C ALA A 716 31.55 -8.49 -6.89
N LEU A 717 31.25 -8.22 -8.17
CA LEU A 717 29.94 -7.72 -8.59
C LEU A 717 28.85 -8.76 -8.32
N GLN A 718 29.06 -10.02 -8.71
CA GLN A 718 28.12 -11.13 -8.46
C GLN A 718 27.71 -11.20 -6.99
N ASN A 719 28.70 -11.27 -6.08
CA ASN A 719 28.45 -11.31 -4.64
C ASN A 719 27.76 -10.03 -4.12
N SER A 720 27.94 -8.89 -4.78
CA SER A 720 27.27 -7.64 -4.43
C SER A 720 25.79 -7.66 -4.87
N LEU A 721 25.50 -8.16 -6.08
CA LEU A 721 24.15 -8.34 -6.59
C LEU A 721 23.36 -9.33 -5.72
N GLU A 722 23.93 -10.50 -5.43
CA GLU A 722 23.32 -11.52 -4.59
C GLU A 722 23.05 -11.02 -3.17
N ARG A 723 23.97 -10.24 -2.59
CA ARG A 723 23.73 -9.60 -1.28
C ARG A 723 22.60 -8.59 -1.32
N ALA A 724 22.51 -7.77 -2.37
CA ALA A 724 21.44 -6.80 -2.53
C ALA A 724 20.07 -7.51 -2.67
N VAL A 725 20.01 -8.59 -3.46
CA VAL A 725 18.80 -9.43 -3.61
C VAL A 725 18.44 -10.12 -2.29
N ALA A 726 19.41 -10.71 -1.58
CA ALA A 726 19.17 -11.36 -0.30
C ALA A 726 18.66 -10.37 0.75
N ALA A 727 19.25 -9.17 0.83
CA ALA A 727 18.77 -8.11 1.71
C ALA A 727 17.33 -7.69 1.37
N HIS A 728 17.02 -7.55 0.08
CA HIS A 728 15.67 -7.24 -0.38
C HIS A 728 14.65 -8.33 -0.01
N LEU A 729 14.98 -9.61 -0.24
CA LEU A 729 14.12 -10.74 0.09
C LEU A 729 13.90 -10.88 1.61
N ALA A 730 14.93 -10.59 2.42
CA ALA A 730 14.82 -10.58 3.88
C ALA A 730 13.82 -9.51 4.39
N LEU A 731 13.83 -8.31 3.78
CA LEU A 731 12.90 -7.23 4.07
C LEU A 731 11.47 -7.52 3.56
N GLY A 732 11.33 -8.29 2.48
CA GLY A 732 10.04 -8.60 1.83
C GLY A 732 9.22 -9.72 2.47
N SER A 733 9.62 -10.25 3.64
CA SER A 733 8.89 -11.34 4.34
C SER A 733 7.48 -10.95 4.80
N THR A 734 7.15 -9.65 4.81
CA THR A 734 5.83 -9.09 5.14
C THR A 734 4.92 -8.92 3.93
N LEU A 735 5.42 -9.11 2.71
CA LEU A 735 4.64 -8.99 1.47
C LEU A 735 3.74 -10.23 1.26
N PRO A 736 2.68 -10.14 0.45
CA PRO A 736 1.82 -11.29 0.13
C PRO A 736 2.63 -12.52 -0.30
N GLN A 737 2.13 -13.72 0.04
CA GLN A 737 2.69 -14.99 -0.48
C GLN A 737 2.41 -15.12 -1.98
N GLY A 738 3.36 -15.65 -2.74
CA GLY A 738 3.39 -15.49 -4.20
C GLY A 738 4.04 -14.15 -4.60
N GLY A 739 4.54 -14.05 -5.82
CA GLY A 739 5.42 -12.98 -6.26
C GLY A 739 6.54 -13.56 -7.10
N GLY A 740 6.75 -13.01 -8.29
CA GLY A 740 7.75 -13.50 -9.23
C GLY A 740 9.16 -13.59 -8.65
N ARG A 741 10.01 -14.34 -9.34
CA ARG A 741 11.35 -14.70 -8.86
C ARG A 741 12.34 -13.61 -9.20
N ILE A 742 13.30 -13.37 -8.29
CA ILE A 742 14.48 -12.56 -8.59
C ILE A 742 15.65 -13.52 -8.82
N LEU A 743 16.22 -13.50 -10.02
CA LEU A 743 17.30 -14.40 -10.42
C LEU A 743 18.52 -13.59 -10.82
N VAL A 744 19.69 -13.94 -10.30
CA VAL A 744 20.97 -13.34 -10.70
C VAL A 744 21.74 -14.36 -11.51
N LEU A 745 21.92 -14.10 -12.80
CA LEU A 745 22.59 -14.99 -13.75
C LEU A 745 23.93 -14.37 -14.21
N GLN A 746 24.92 -15.23 -14.47
CA GLN A 746 26.18 -14.80 -15.08
C GLN A 746 26.15 -15.08 -16.58
N ALA A 747 26.52 -14.09 -17.39
CA ALA A 747 26.46 -14.19 -18.84
C ALA A 747 27.48 -15.17 -19.43
N ASP A 748 28.62 -15.39 -18.75
CA ASP A 748 29.66 -16.34 -19.14
C ASP A 748 29.25 -17.82 -19.01
N LEU A 749 28.25 -18.10 -18.17
CA LEU A 749 27.67 -19.43 -17.98
C LEU A 749 26.50 -19.72 -18.94
N LEU A 750 26.12 -18.76 -19.79
CA LEU A 750 25.04 -18.87 -20.74
C LEU A 750 25.58 -18.84 -22.17
N SER A 751 25.01 -19.67 -23.04
CA SER A 751 25.26 -19.61 -24.48
C SER A 751 24.64 -18.35 -25.09
N ALA A 752 25.17 -17.89 -26.22
CA ALA A 752 24.60 -16.75 -26.95
C ALA A 752 23.14 -16.99 -27.39
N ALA A 753 22.76 -18.26 -27.64
CA ALA A 753 21.39 -18.63 -27.95
C ALA A 753 20.45 -18.43 -26.74
N GLU A 754 20.88 -18.84 -25.54
CA GLU A 754 20.14 -18.66 -24.29
C GLU A 754 19.94 -17.18 -23.94
N ILE A 755 20.99 -16.36 -24.09
CA ILE A 755 20.89 -14.91 -23.85
C ILE A 755 19.89 -14.27 -24.83
N ASN A 756 19.96 -14.63 -26.12
CA ASN A 756 19.01 -14.13 -27.12
C ASN A 756 17.57 -14.59 -26.80
N GLN A 757 17.36 -15.84 -26.38
CA GLN A 757 16.05 -16.35 -25.99
C GLN A 757 15.49 -15.57 -24.79
N LEU A 758 16.30 -15.34 -23.76
CA LEU A 758 15.91 -14.57 -22.58
C LEU A 758 15.54 -13.12 -22.95
N GLN A 759 16.31 -12.48 -23.83
CA GLN A 759 16.01 -11.12 -24.31
C GLN A 759 14.70 -11.04 -25.11
N HIS A 760 14.38 -12.07 -25.89
CA HIS A 760 13.13 -12.13 -26.66
C HIS A 760 11.92 -12.46 -25.78
N ALA A 761 12.10 -13.32 -24.77
CA ALA A 761 11.05 -13.68 -23.82
C ALA A 761 10.71 -12.55 -22.84
N ALA A 762 11.68 -11.67 -22.53
CA ALA A 762 11.48 -10.55 -21.63
C ALA A 762 10.49 -9.52 -22.19
N GLY A 763 9.45 -9.21 -21.41
CA GLY A 763 8.50 -8.13 -21.74
C GLY A 763 9.16 -6.74 -21.68
N VAL A 764 10.21 -6.61 -20.87
CA VAL A 764 11.06 -5.42 -20.77
C VAL A 764 12.52 -5.83 -20.64
N VAL A 765 13.37 -5.24 -21.48
CA VAL A 765 14.83 -5.33 -21.36
C VAL A 765 15.38 -3.96 -20.98
N LEU A 766 16.09 -3.90 -19.87
CA LEU A 766 16.74 -2.72 -19.33
C LEU A 766 18.25 -2.94 -19.30
N ASN A 767 18.99 -1.88 -19.59
CA ASN A 767 20.45 -1.94 -19.66
C ASN A 767 21.04 -0.88 -18.75
N ALA A 768 21.79 -1.29 -17.73
CA ALA A 768 22.38 -0.40 -16.74
C ALA A 768 23.25 0.71 -17.36
N PHE A 769 23.82 0.48 -18.55
CA PHE A 769 24.66 1.43 -19.29
C PHE A 769 23.88 2.50 -20.05
N ASP A 770 22.56 2.31 -20.26
CA ASP A 770 21.75 3.17 -21.11
C ASP A 770 21.12 4.36 -20.36
N GLY A 771 21.71 4.77 -19.22
CA GLY A 771 21.23 5.86 -18.37
C GLY A 771 20.19 5.41 -17.34
N SER A 772 19.53 6.37 -16.68
CA SER A 772 18.61 6.09 -15.57
C SER A 772 17.40 5.24 -16.00
N LEU A 773 16.73 4.61 -15.04
CA LEU A 773 15.48 3.87 -15.29
C LEU A 773 14.42 4.75 -15.98
N ALA A 774 14.31 6.01 -15.55
CA ALA A 774 13.38 6.99 -16.11
C ALA A 774 13.69 7.31 -17.58
N ASP A 775 14.97 7.46 -17.94
CA ASP A 775 15.39 7.73 -19.32
C ASP A 775 15.02 6.58 -20.25
N GLN A 776 15.29 5.35 -19.82
CA GLN A 776 15.00 4.15 -20.61
C GLN A 776 13.51 3.94 -20.80
N ILE A 777 12.71 4.10 -19.74
CA ILE A 777 11.24 4.07 -19.82
C ILE A 777 10.73 5.13 -20.80
N THR A 778 11.30 6.34 -20.78
CA THR A 778 10.92 7.42 -21.71
C THR A 778 11.24 7.05 -23.15
N ARG A 779 12.38 6.39 -23.42
CA ARG A 779 12.73 5.89 -24.76
C ARG A 779 11.81 4.76 -25.22
N ILE A 780 11.46 3.84 -24.32
CA ILE A 780 10.48 2.76 -24.59
C ILE A 780 9.16 3.39 -25.04
N ARG A 781 8.63 4.35 -24.27
CA ARG A 781 7.40 5.09 -24.63
C ARG A 781 7.49 5.76 -26.00
N ARG A 782 8.59 6.47 -26.29
CA ARG A 782 8.80 7.14 -27.59
C ARG A 782 8.82 6.14 -28.75
N ARG A 783 9.47 4.99 -28.58
CA ARG A 783 9.49 3.92 -29.61
C ARG A 783 8.09 3.37 -29.87
N GLU A 784 7.33 3.08 -28.82
CA GLU A 784 5.95 2.57 -28.93
C GLU A 784 5.01 3.56 -29.63
N LEU A 785 5.13 4.85 -29.31
CA LEU A 785 4.39 5.94 -29.97
C LEU A 785 4.72 6.00 -31.47
N CYS A 786 6.00 5.87 -31.84
CA CYS A 786 6.45 5.88 -33.22
C CYS A 786 6.03 4.63 -34.01
N ILE A 787 5.89 3.47 -33.37
CA ILE A 787 5.41 2.25 -34.03
C ILE A 787 3.90 2.37 -34.29
N SER A 788 3.14 2.83 -33.29
CA SER A 788 1.69 3.01 -33.38
C SER A 788 1.30 4.01 -34.48
N SER A 789 2.07 5.09 -34.66
CA SER A 789 1.82 6.08 -35.71
C SER A 789 2.11 5.57 -37.13
N ARG A 790 3.08 4.65 -37.31
CA ARG A 790 3.37 4.03 -38.61
C ARG A 790 2.27 3.06 -39.03
N TYR A 791 1.76 2.23 -38.12
CA TYR A 791 0.65 1.31 -38.40
C TYR A 791 -0.67 2.04 -38.67
N ALA A 792 -0.92 3.18 -38.02
CA ALA A 792 -2.06 4.04 -38.34
C ALA A 792 -1.97 4.67 -39.74
N SER A 793 -0.76 4.87 -40.28
CA SER A 793 -0.54 5.45 -41.61
C SER A 793 -0.56 4.44 -42.76
N SER A 794 -0.39 3.14 -42.50
CA SER A 794 -0.47 2.08 -43.51
C SER A 794 -1.86 1.43 -43.63
N GLY A 795 -2.78 1.73 -42.70
CA GLY A 795 -4.14 1.18 -42.66
C GLY A 795 -5.24 2.01 -43.34
N THR A 796 -4.94 3.16 -43.93
CA THR A 796 -5.97 3.93 -44.68
C THR A 796 -6.13 3.37 -46.09
N ALA A 797 -6.99 2.35 -46.22
CA ALA A 797 -7.70 2.14 -47.48
C ALA A 797 -8.52 3.40 -47.79
N SER A 798 -8.40 3.84 -49.04
CA SER A 798 -9.03 4.99 -49.70
C SER A 798 -10.42 5.40 -49.18
N LEU A 799 -10.52 6.64 -48.69
CA LEU A 799 -11.76 7.43 -48.72
C LEU A 799 -11.51 8.71 -49.53
N PRO A 800 -12.51 9.23 -50.28
CA PRO A 800 -12.29 10.27 -51.28
C PRO A 800 -11.83 11.59 -50.66
N ARG A 801 -10.87 12.24 -51.31
CA ARG A 801 -10.39 13.58 -50.98
C ARG A 801 -11.47 14.59 -51.30
N GLU A 802 -12.08 15.17 -50.28
CA GLU A 802 -12.47 16.58 -50.23
C GLU A 802 -12.78 16.93 -48.78
N SER A 803 -12.26 18.08 -48.30
CA SER A 803 -12.37 18.61 -46.92
C SER A 803 -11.28 18.24 -45.90
N VAL A 804 -10.00 18.14 -46.31
CA VAL A 804 -8.86 18.20 -45.35
C VAL A 804 -7.92 19.35 -45.75
N GLY A 805 -8.39 20.57 -45.53
CA GLY A 805 -7.57 21.76 -45.51
C GLY A 805 -7.97 22.59 -44.30
N ILE A 806 -7.02 22.85 -43.39
CA ILE A 806 -6.98 23.92 -42.35
C ILE A 806 -6.60 23.43 -40.93
N ILE A 807 -6.79 22.17 -40.52
CA ILE A 807 -6.47 21.76 -39.12
C ILE A 807 -5.04 21.23 -38.92
N ARG A 808 -4.30 20.85 -39.97
CA ARG A 808 -2.98 20.18 -39.83
C ARG A 808 -1.78 21.09 -39.47
N LYS A 809 -1.89 22.42 -39.51
CA LYS A 809 -0.73 23.32 -39.26
C LYS A 809 -0.66 23.94 -37.86
N LYS A 810 -1.72 23.88 -37.03
CA LYS A 810 -1.70 24.49 -35.67
C LYS A 810 -1.27 23.53 -34.55
N THR A 811 -1.53 22.23 -34.67
CA THR A 811 -1.28 21.26 -33.58
C THR A 811 0.19 20.87 -33.43
N VAL A 812 0.96 20.89 -34.53
CA VAL A 812 2.40 20.52 -34.49
C VAL A 812 3.26 21.64 -33.91
N LYS A 813 2.89 22.91 -34.10
CA LYS A 813 3.64 24.06 -33.57
C LYS A 813 3.46 24.21 -32.05
N HIS A 814 2.26 23.95 -31.54
CA HIS A 814 1.98 24.06 -30.10
C HIS A 814 2.64 22.97 -29.25
N ALA A 815 2.84 21.76 -29.80
CA ALA A 815 3.56 20.69 -29.11
C ALA A 815 5.09 20.92 -29.06
N ALA A 816 5.65 21.62 -30.05
CA ALA A 816 7.07 21.97 -30.05
C ALA A 816 7.40 23.15 -29.11
N ASP A 817 6.50 24.14 -29.02
CA ASP A 817 6.74 25.34 -28.20
C ASP A 817 6.59 25.07 -26.69
N ILE A 818 5.80 24.08 -26.27
CA ILE A 818 5.66 23.68 -24.85
C ILE A 818 6.86 22.87 -24.35
N LEU A 819 7.58 22.18 -25.24
CA LEU A 819 8.76 21.36 -24.88
C LEU A 819 10.07 22.15 -24.82
N MET A 820 10.13 23.37 -25.36
CA MET A 820 11.33 24.21 -25.37
C MET A 820 11.41 25.21 -24.22
N ALA A 821 10.37 25.35 -23.38
CA ALA A 821 10.33 26.35 -22.31
C ALA A 821 10.91 25.89 -20.95
N HIS A 822 11.41 24.65 -20.83
CA HIS A 822 11.94 24.11 -19.57
C HIS A 822 13.45 23.84 -19.53
N HIS A 823 14.21 24.36 -20.48
CA HIS A 823 15.68 24.34 -20.40
C HIS A 823 16.29 25.67 -20.84
N SER A 824 16.66 26.51 -19.87
CA SER A 824 17.97 27.18 -19.71
C SER A 824 17.88 28.36 -18.73
N PRO A 825 18.98 28.64 -18.02
CA PRO A 825 19.34 28.09 -16.72
C PRO A 825 18.49 28.61 -15.54
#